data_AF-A0A6G0UK87-F1
#
_entry.id   AF-A0A6G0UK87-F1
#
_cell.length_a   1.000
_cell.length_b   1.000
_cell.length_c   1.000
_cell.angle_alpha   90.00
_cell.angle_beta   90.00
_cell.angle_gamma   90.00
#
_symmetry.space_group_name_H-M   'P 1'
#
loop_
_entity.id
_entity.type
_entity.pdbx_description
1 polymer ?
#
loop_
_entity_poly.entity_id
_entity_poly.type
_entity_poly.pdbx_seq_one_letter_code
_entity_poly.pdbx_strand_id
1 'polypeptide(L)'
;MGKKPTGKKPVSAKLNPFDLKYTVKRAMTKKGAKNYEVAGKPTAAKSKAIKKREKTIGIEFNRMGIVNEIKDARAAERSDLSKEAKAAHRFVALKKKNLGKKKFNLGDDYESGDEDFDFLPKGKDLSQVQRFERARDLEDEDEGLDADVIALANFGGGQLNAKLKGEDGRTKKLTRKDIFDEIMSKSKEGKMIRQMAKDDLVVMTETLDEKFKKIRNDGVLDPFKAKFTQEPEKKSDDYDEIYGSLLFDTKKKAIPVVSEKQKAEKEVAKLAELERQRLKRMRGDSDGEDGENHVGADEEVKVAKKKQKKEKTTIIFDRAGKGHDAPQKPDDKLDLKTRKTDDSKAENSNMPFVFEMPTSFEDFRDLYSSYFDDQWMTLTERLIKCNHPSLKPGNKDGLAKVFKLGLRFYDALAQKQAFDQIKPMIAVLRKFLEINPSECAKYVRALLAFKRKSYIPTTEVNSRPTASFDFVAFFALVSELFPTSDAFHCVCTPTFYFLLEVLNLSQIDSLKSIGVTILLTKILVKWIQDSKRYVPELIRITRMILELAVEKRDEDLFRDPFAYPNVSRKNNNIDVLVQKEKVKNMPEGVLKLSEIFGESGEMNENQLRCHFLKSLLQVVDSTTNIYESLNFSYEAIFGPQLEFLKRIDGSKLPKELQDILENLVEKISGKIEEFKPRTHRQRKVIKKVHMIKMLDPVIEEDFDPSKPKRGMHKRDPNAEEKRMKKLIKNEQRGAIKELRMDARFIARVQQQKKQNLKEERDLKTRKIIASLRGQESEYKKNHFKPKKF
;
A
#
# COMPACT_ATOMS: atom_id res chain seq x y z
N MET A 1 49.34 38.91 -72.74
CA MET A 1 48.78 37.59 -73.10
C MET A 1 49.68 36.50 -72.55
N GLY A 2 49.18 35.66 -71.63
CA GLY A 2 49.91 34.53 -71.07
C GLY A 2 48.93 33.60 -70.36
N LYS A 3 48.38 32.64 -71.11
CA LYS A 3 47.43 31.65 -70.60
C LYS A 3 48.11 30.74 -69.56
N LYS A 4 47.66 30.78 -68.31
CA LYS A 4 47.99 29.78 -67.29
C LYS A 4 47.42 28.42 -67.72
N PRO A 5 48.19 27.32 -67.67
CA PRO A 5 47.66 26.00 -67.95
C PRO A 5 46.75 25.54 -66.80
N THR A 6 45.51 25.24 -67.13
CA THR A 6 44.51 24.62 -66.26
C THR A 6 44.93 23.19 -65.93
N GLY A 7 45.22 22.91 -64.65
CA GLY A 7 45.48 21.57 -64.17
C GLY A 7 44.27 20.65 -64.38
N LYS A 8 44.41 19.64 -65.23
CA LYS A 8 43.48 18.50 -65.30
C LYS A 8 43.57 17.73 -63.98
N LYS A 9 42.51 17.75 -63.18
CA LYS A 9 42.35 16.80 -62.06
C LYS A 9 42.40 15.37 -62.63
N PRO A 10 43.17 14.42 -62.05
CA PRO A 10 43.20 13.06 -62.56
C PRO A 10 41.80 12.44 -62.44
N VAL A 11 41.24 12.01 -63.56
CA VAL A 11 40.04 11.17 -63.58
C VAL A 11 40.35 9.93 -62.76
N SER A 12 39.74 9.79 -61.58
CA SER A 12 39.92 8.61 -60.73
C SER A 12 39.55 7.37 -61.54
N ALA A 13 40.52 6.52 -61.87
CA ALA A 13 40.26 5.24 -62.51
C ALA A 13 39.16 4.53 -61.70
N LYS A 14 38.03 4.20 -62.35
CA LYS A 14 36.95 3.43 -61.72
C LYS A 14 37.59 2.17 -61.12
N LEU A 15 37.60 2.06 -59.79
CA LEU A 15 38.17 0.88 -59.13
C LEU A 15 37.42 -0.36 -59.63
N ASN A 16 38.17 -1.42 -59.94
CA ASN A 16 37.61 -2.70 -60.35
C ASN A 16 36.69 -3.24 -59.23
N PRO A 17 35.42 -3.57 -59.50
CA PRO A 17 34.51 -4.14 -58.51
C PRO A 17 35.06 -5.41 -57.83
N PHE A 18 35.86 -6.22 -58.52
CA PHE A 18 36.46 -7.44 -57.95
C PHE A 18 37.59 -7.16 -56.95
N ASP A 19 38.13 -5.94 -56.91
CA ASP A 19 39.09 -5.52 -55.87
C ASP A 19 38.40 -5.08 -54.57
N LEU A 20 37.07 -4.98 -54.58
CA LEU A 20 36.23 -4.59 -53.45
C LEU A 20 35.42 -5.78 -52.95
N LYS A 21 35.30 -5.92 -51.63
CA LYS A 21 34.40 -6.88 -51.00
C LYS A 21 33.11 -6.17 -50.62
N TYR A 22 31.97 -6.68 -51.07
CA TYR A 22 30.64 -6.14 -50.73
C TYR A 22 29.94 -6.99 -49.67
N THR A 23 29.15 -6.36 -48.82
CA THR A 23 28.25 -7.02 -47.86
C THR A 23 26.84 -6.48 -48.00
N VAL A 24 25.85 -7.37 -47.99
CA VAL A 24 24.43 -7.01 -48.03
C VAL A 24 23.96 -6.61 -46.62
N LYS A 25 23.27 -5.47 -46.51
CA LYS A 25 22.66 -5.01 -45.26
C LYS A 25 21.37 -5.80 -45.03
N ARG A 26 21.31 -6.56 -43.93
CA ARG A 26 20.11 -7.33 -43.53
C ARG A 26 19.15 -6.56 -42.61
N ALA A 27 19.54 -5.39 -42.12
CA ALA A 27 18.71 -4.54 -41.26
C ALA A 27 17.76 -3.67 -42.10
N MET A 28 16.63 -3.27 -41.52
CA MET A 28 15.70 -2.29 -42.11
C MET A 28 16.46 -0.99 -42.37
N THR A 29 16.87 -0.78 -43.62
CA THR A 29 17.56 0.43 -44.03
C THR A 29 16.56 1.58 -44.07
N LYS A 30 17.02 2.79 -43.70
CA LYS A 30 16.26 4.02 -43.95
C LYS A 30 15.87 4.05 -45.44
N LYS A 31 14.61 4.38 -45.74
CA LYS A 31 14.11 4.47 -47.14
C LYS A 31 15.12 5.21 -48.02
N GLY A 32 15.59 4.57 -49.09
CA GLY A 32 16.49 5.16 -50.10
C GLY A 32 17.98 4.79 -50.00
N ALA A 33 18.43 4.04 -48.99
CA ALA A 33 19.82 3.58 -48.93
C ALA A 33 20.06 2.31 -49.77
N LYS A 34 21.20 2.23 -50.47
CA LYS A 34 21.60 1.03 -51.21
C LYS A 34 21.71 -0.19 -50.26
N ASN A 35 21.20 -1.33 -50.70
CA ASN A 35 21.16 -2.58 -49.92
C ASN A 35 22.53 -3.27 -49.75
N TYR A 36 23.59 -2.70 -50.32
CA TYR A 36 24.95 -3.24 -50.25
C TYR A 36 25.95 -2.14 -49.89
N GLU A 37 27.01 -2.52 -49.16
CA GLU A 37 28.10 -1.64 -48.77
C GLU A 37 29.45 -2.29 -49.03
N VAL A 38 30.46 -1.47 -49.35
CA VAL A 38 31.84 -1.91 -49.53
C VAL A 38 32.44 -2.20 -48.15
N ALA A 39 32.57 -3.48 -47.80
CA ALA A 39 33.10 -3.93 -46.53
C ALA A 39 34.64 -3.92 -46.46
N GLY A 40 35.35 -3.92 -47.58
CA GLY A 40 36.82 -3.87 -47.57
C GLY A 40 37.48 -4.04 -48.93
N LYS A 41 38.81 -3.90 -48.97
CA LYS A 41 39.66 -3.99 -50.17
C LYS A 41 40.64 -5.17 -50.07
N PRO A 42 40.23 -6.43 -50.37
CA PRO A 42 41.04 -7.62 -50.13
C PRO A 42 42.39 -7.61 -50.87
N THR A 43 42.43 -7.19 -52.13
CA THR A 43 43.67 -7.18 -52.95
C THR A 43 44.72 -6.25 -52.35
N ALA A 44 44.33 -5.01 -52.02
CA ALA A 44 45.22 -4.03 -51.40
C ALA A 44 45.67 -4.44 -49.98
N ALA A 45 44.78 -5.07 -49.19
CA ALA A 45 45.14 -5.58 -47.87
C ALA A 45 46.15 -6.74 -47.97
N LYS A 46 45.97 -7.68 -48.90
CA LYS A 46 46.91 -8.78 -49.15
C LYS A 46 48.27 -8.26 -49.60
N SER A 47 48.33 -7.33 -50.55
CA SER A 47 49.60 -6.77 -51.04
C SER A 47 50.34 -6.01 -49.94
N LYS A 48 49.64 -5.21 -49.12
CA LYS A 48 50.21 -4.55 -47.94
C LYS A 48 50.76 -5.56 -46.93
N ALA A 49 50.04 -6.65 -46.68
CA ALA A 49 50.44 -7.69 -45.74
C ALA A 49 51.67 -8.47 -46.24
N ILE A 50 51.78 -8.77 -47.53
CA ILE A 50 52.97 -9.40 -48.13
C ILE A 50 54.18 -8.46 -48.00
N LYS A 51 54.03 -7.18 -48.38
CA LYS A 51 55.10 -6.18 -48.21
C LYS A 51 55.55 -6.03 -46.77
N LYS A 52 54.63 -6.15 -45.81
CA LYS A 52 54.98 -6.13 -44.37
C LYS A 52 55.82 -7.36 -44.01
N ARG A 53 55.43 -8.56 -44.44
CA ARG A 53 56.19 -9.81 -44.21
C ARG A 53 57.57 -9.78 -44.84
N GLU A 54 57.70 -9.27 -46.06
CA GLU A 54 58.99 -9.09 -46.72
C GLU A 54 59.93 -8.20 -45.89
N LYS A 55 59.39 -7.13 -45.29
CA LYS A 55 60.15 -6.20 -44.43
C LYS A 55 60.45 -6.73 -43.03
N THR A 56 59.69 -7.70 -42.52
CA THR A 56 59.91 -8.27 -41.17
C THR A 56 60.47 -9.68 -41.27
N ILE A 57 59.59 -10.66 -41.46
CA ILE A 57 59.91 -12.10 -41.49
C ILE A 57 60.91 -12.43 -42.60
N GLY A 58 60.83 -11.78 -43.76
CA GLY A 58 61.78 -11.97 -44.84
C GLY A 58 63.20 -11.56 -44.45
N ILE A 59 63.33 -10.43 -43.75
CA ILE A 59 64.63 -9.95 -43.23
C ILE A 59 65.13 -10.86 -42.11
N GLU A 60 64.25 -11.26 -41.18
CA GLU A 60 64.59 -12.18 -40.10
C GLU A 60 65.05 -13.54 -40.64
N PHE A 61 64.36 -14.10 -41.63
CA PHE A 61 64.72 -15.35 -42.28
C PHE A 61 66.10 -15.27 -42.96
N ASN A 62 66.41 -14.13 -43.59
CA ASN A 62 67.72 -13.89 -44.19
C ASN A 62 68.83 -13.70 -43.14
N ARG A 63 68.49 -13.19 -41.94
CA ARG A 63 69.41 -13.04 -40.81
C ARG A 63 69.57 -14.30 -39.98
N MET A 64 68.80 -15.35 -40.24
CA MET A 64 68.87 -16.61 -39.50
C MET A 64 70.28 -17.20 -39.60
N GLY A 65 70.98 -17.33 -38.47
CA GLY A 65 72.37 -17.78 -38.38
C GLY A 65 73.43 -16.65 -38.35
N ILE A 66 73.03 -15.39 -38.46
CA ILE A 66 73.92 -14.23 -38.29
C ILE A 66 73.86 -13.76 -36.83
N VAL A 67 74.99 -13.82 -36.12
CA VAL A 67 75.09 -13.45 -34.69
C VAL A 67 75.44 -11.97 -34.50
N ASN A 68 75.92 -11.30 -35.56
CA ASN A 68 76.39 -9.91 -35.49
C ASN A 68 75.21 -8.92 -35.48
N GLU A 69 75.06 -8.16 -34.40
CA GLU A 69 74.08 -7.08 -34.26
C GLU A 69 74.78 -5.71 -34.16
N ILE A 70 74.40 -4.76 -35.01
CA ILE A 70 74.83 -3.36 -34.89
C ILE A 70 73.89 -2.63 -33.93
N LYS A 71 74.34 -2.39 -32.70
CA LYS A 71 73.62 -1.57 -31.72
C LYS A 71 73.90 -0.09 -31.97
N ASP A 72 73.00 0.58 -32.66
CA ASP A 72 73.08 2.03 -32.87
C ASP A 72 72.58 2.79 -31.61
N ALA A 73 73.53 3.21 -30.77
CA ALA A 73 73.26 3.95 -29.53
C ALA A 73 73.13 5.47 -29.73
N ARG A 74 73.05 5.97 -30.98
CA ARG A 74 72.87 7.40 -31.25
C ARG A 74 71.46 7.85 -30.86
N ALA A 75 71.37 8.94 -30.10
CA ALA A 75 70.08 9.45 -29.61
C ALA A 75 69.16 9.82 -30.78
N ALA A 76 67.90 9.39 -30.69
CA ALA A 76 66.82 9.68 -31.63
C ALA A 76 67.01 9.17 -33.08
N GLU A 77 67.93 8.25 -33.35
CA GLU A 77 68.20 7.80 -34.73
C GLU A 77 67.01 7.11 -35.40
N ARG A 78 66.28 6.29 -34.64
CA ARG A 78 65.10 5.51 -35.06
C ARG A 78 63.79 6.31 -35.09
N SER A 79 63.81 7.61 -34.80
CA SER A 79 62.61 8.47 -34.82
C SER A 79 62.36 9.08 -36.21
N ASP A 80 61.11 9.44 -36.53
CA ASP A 80 60.73 10.12 -37.78
C ASP A 80 61.00 11.64 -37.74
N LEU A 81 62.00 12.07 -36.97
CA LEU A 81 62.38 13.47 -36.84
C LEU A 81 63.20 13.96 -38.05
N SER A 82 63.09 15.24 -38.38
CA SER A 82 63.96 15.88 -39.38
C SER A 82 65.43 15.70 -39.00
N LYS A 83 66.32 15.69 -40.00
CA LYS A 83 67.78 15.54 -39.80
C LYS A 83 68.33 16.54 -38.78
N GLU A 84 67.79 17.76 -38.78
CA GLU A 84 68.15 18.85 -37.86
C GLU A 84 67.67 18.57 -36.42
N ALA A 85 66.43 18.11 -36.26
CA ALA A 85 65.89 17.72 -34.95
C ALA A 85 66.64 16.51 -34.36
N LYS A 86 67.04 15.54 -35.19
CA LYS A 86 67.91 14.43 -34.76
C LYS A 86 69.27 14.93 -34.28
N ALA A 87 69.89 15.86 -35.00
CA ALA A 87 71.16 16.47 -34.58
C ALA A 87 71.01 17.23 -33.25
N ALA A 88 69.91 17.95 -33.04
CA ALA A 88 69.60 18.63 -31.78
C ALA A 88 69.41 17.63 -30.62
N HIS A 89 68.67 16.53 -30.81
CA HIS A 89 68.54 15.50 -29.78
C HIS A 89 69.87 14.80 -29.47
N ARG A 90 70.71 14.55 -30.48
CA ARG A 90 72.08 14.05 -30.28
C ARG A 90 72.92 15.06 -29.50
N PHE A 91 72.83 16.34 -29.82
CA PHE A 91 73.55 17.42 -29.14
C PHE A 91 73.11 17.56 -27.68
N VAL A 92 71.81 17.49 -27.39
CA VAL A 92 71.26 17.52 -26.03
C VAL A 92 71.69 16.29 -25.24
N ALA A 93 71.64 15.10 -25.83
CA ALA A 93 72.10 13.87 -25.19
C ALA A 93 73.63 13.90 -24.91
N LEU A 94 74.41 14.47 -25.82
CA LEU A 94 75.86 14.66 -25.67
C LEU A 94 76.19 15.70 -24.59
N LYS A 95 75.42 16.80 -24.53
CA LYS A 95 75.51 17.78 -23.42
C LYS A 95 75.21 17.13 -22.08
N LYS A 96 74.14 16.33 -21.98
CA LYS A 96 73.78 15.59 -20.75
C LYS A 96 74.87 14.59 -20.34
N LYS A 97 75.47 13.86 -21.29
CA LYS A 97 76.62 12.98 -21.00
C LYS A 97 77.87 13.73 -20.56
N ASN A 98 78.14 14.92 -21.11
CA ASN A 98 79.28 15.75 -20.72
C ASN A 98 79.07 16.49 -19.38
N LEU A 99 77.84 16.84 -19.03
CA LEU A 99 77.49 17.46 -17.74
C LEU A 99 77.60 16.47 -16.55
N GLY A 100 77.58 15.16 -16.81
CA GLY A 100 77.66 14.09 -15.80
C GLY A 100 79.08 13.63 -15.40
N LYS A 101 80.16 14.29 -15.84
CA LYS A 101 81.53 13.98 -15.38
C LYS A 101 82.14 15.18 -14.64
N LYS A 102 81.77 15.36 -13.38
CA LYS A 102 82.57 16.14 -12.41
C LYS A 102 83.40 15.15 -11.57
N LYS A 103 84.72 15.21 -11.72
CA LYS A 103 85.74 14.39 -11.04
C LYS A 103 86.01 14.86 -9.60
N PHE A 104 84.98 15.05 -8.78
CA PHE A 104 85.16 15.28 -7.34
C PHE A 104 83.96 14.69 -6.59
N ASN A 105 84.09 13.42 -6.25
CA ASN A 105 83.80 12.88 -4.91
C ASN A 105 84.49 11.52 -4.82
N LEU A 106 85.46 11.42 -3.91
CA LEU A 106 86.03 10.16 -3.45
C LEU A 106 84.95 9.41 -2.65
N GLY A 107 84.85 8.11 -2.87
CA GLY A 107 84.03 7.21 -2.06
C GLY A 107 83.24 6.24 -2.91
N ASP A 108 83.92 5.41 -3.68
CA ASP A 108 83.36 4.20 -4.25
C ASP A 108 84.43 3.13 -4.09
N ASP A 109 84.08 2.09 -3.33
CA ASP A 109 84.54 0.70 -3.45
C ASP A 109 84.14 0.00 -2.14
N TYR A 110 82.95 -0.63 -2.11
CA TYR A 110 82.77 -2.00 -1.62
C TYR A 110 81.39 -2.52 -2.05
N GLU A 111 81.45 -3.59 -2.83
CA GLU A 111 80.38 -4.53 -3.19
C GLU A 111 79.56 -4.99 -1.99
N SER A 112 78.23 -4.94 -2.09
CA SER A 112 77.34 -6.11 -2.06
C SER A 112 75.91 -5.73 -1.67
N GLY A 113 74.95 -6.23 -2.45
CA GLY A 113 73.63 -6.64 -1.97
C GLY A 113 72.64 -5.52 -1.64
N ASP A 114 71.57 -5.49 -2.44
CA ASP A 114 70.19 -5.24 -2.02
C ASP A 114 69.89 -3.99 -1.18
N GLU A 115 69.20 -3.02 -1.77
CA GLU A 115 67.83 -2.65 -1.37
C GLU A 115 67.39 -1.34 -2.08
N ASP A 116 66.14 -1.36 -2.50
CA ASP A 116 65.42 -0.25 -3.10
C ASP A 116 65.42 0.98 -2.18
N PHE A 117 65.88 2.13 -2.67
CA PHE A 117 65.64 3.42 -2.01
C PHE A 117 64.83 4.34 -2.93
N ASP A 118 63.59 4.55 -2.50
CA ASP A 118 62.54 5.30 -3.16
C ASP A 118 62.90 6.77 -3.36
N PHE A 119 63.00 7.18 -4.63
CA PHE A 119 62.86 8.59 -4.99
C PHE A 119 61.37 8.95 -5.01
N LEU A 120 60.95 9.95 -4.22
CA LEU A 120 59.62 10.52 -4.38
C LEU A 120 59.42 11.06 -5.82
N PRO A 121 58.19 10.98 -6.40
CA PRO A 121 57.90 11.34 -7.80
C PRO A 121 58.13 12.80 -8.24
N LYS A 122 58.86 13.62 -7.47
CA LYS A 122 59.21 15.01 -7.81
C LYS A 122 60.66 15.40 -7.49
N GLY A 123 61.60 14.46 -7.41
CA GLY A 123 63.03 14.73 -7.56
C GLY A 123 63.62 15.80 -6.63
N LYS A 124 63.31 15.75 -5.32
CA LYS A 124 64.02 16.52 -4.29
C LYS A 124 64.96 15.59 -3.51
N ASP A 125 66.17 16.06 -3.28
CA ASP A 125 67.22 15.37 -2.50
C ASP A 125 66.91 15.41 -1.00
N LEU A 126 67.15 14.29 -0.30
CA LEU A 126 66.96 14.15 1.16
C LEU A 126 67.89 15.06 2.00
N SER A 127 68.90 15.68 1.39
CA SER A 127 69.89 16.53 2.07
C SER A 127 69.39 17.93 2.46
N GLN A 128 68.19 18.35 2.02
CA GLN A 128 67.61 19.64 2.38
C GLN A 128 66.71 19.60 3.63
N VAL A 129 66.55 18.44 4.28
CA VAL A 129 65.64 18.27 5.44
C VAL A 129 66.34 18.49 6.80
N GLN A 130 67.64 18.80 6.85
CA GLN A 130 68.39 18.99 8.10
C GLN A 130 68.85 20.43 8.36
N ARG A 131 67.97 21.42 8.20
CA ARG A 131 68.16 22.74 8.83
C ARG A 131 66.90 23.13 9.59
N PHE A 132 66.92 22.86 10.89
CA PHE A 132 65.96 23.37 11.85
C PHE A 132 66.19 24.87 12.06
N GLU A 133 65.57 25.70 11.22
CA GLU A 133 65.19 27.07 11.59
C GLU A 133 63.67 27.17 11.50
N ARG A 134 63.07 27.50 12.64
CA ARG A 134 61.63 27.50 12.90
C ARG A 134 60.97 28.66 12.18
N ALA A 135 60.64 28.48 10.90
CA ALA A 135 59.67 29.32 10.21
C ALA A 135 58.27 28.96 10.72
N ARG A 136 57.69 29.84 11.52
CA ARG A 136 56.24 29.94 11.66
C ARG A 136 55.68 30.38 10.31
N ASP A 137 54.48 29.91 10.02
CA ASP A 137 53.62 30.21 8.89
C ASP A 137 53.82 29.31 7.66
N LEU A 138 52.75 28.57 7.37
CA LEU A 138 52.39 27.76 6.19
C LEU A 138 52.08 26.28 6.51
N GLU A 139 51.17 26.05 7.46
CA GLU A 139 50.35 24.83 7.50
C GLU A 139 49.06 25.12 6.71
N ASP A 140 49.02 24.82 5.41
CA ASP A 140 47.78 24.59 4.63
C ASP A 140 48.01 24.27 3.13
N GLU A 141 49.13 23.64 2.75
CA GLU A 141 49.29 23.07 1.40
C GLU A 141 49.65 21.60 1.49
N ASP A 142 48.63 20.75 1.69
CA ASP A 142 48.47 19.47 0.99
C ASP A 142 47.18 18.75 1.44
N GLU A 143 46.01 19.38 1.22
CA GLU A 143 44.78 18.60 1.06
C GLU A 143 44.64 18.21 -0.41
N GLY A 144 44.88 16.93 -0.69
CA GLY A 144 44.73 16.34 -2.00
C GLY A 144 43.39 16.71 -2.64
N LEU A 145 43.41 16.89 -3.96
CA LEU A 145 42.20 17.07 -4.78
C LEU A 145 41.14 16.04 -4.37
N ASP A 146 39.88 16.49 -4.22
CA ASP A 146 38.76 15.65 -3.79
C ASP A 146 38.79 14.30 -4.53
N ALA A 147 38.62 13.19 -3.80
CA ALA A 147 38.75 11.83 -4.32
C ALA A 147 37.87 11.59 -5.56
N ASP A 148 36.72 12.26 -5.65
CA ASP A 148 35.80 12.22 -6.79
C ASP A 148 36.40 12.85 -8.06
N VAL A 149 37.22 13.89 -7.94
CA VAL A 149 37.91 14.55 -9.05
C VAL A 149 39.08 13.69 -9.54
N ILE A 150 39.80 13.06 -8.62
CA ILE A 150 40.90 12.14 -8.96
C ILE A 150 40.35 10.87 -9.64
N ALA A 151 39.22 10.34 -9.16
CA ALA A 151 38.55 9.18 -9.76
C ALA A 151 38.06 9.47 -11.19
N LEU A 152 37.59 10.71 -11.45
CA LEU A 152 37.17 11.14 -12.78
C LEU A 152 38.35 11.34 -13.76
N ALA A 153 39.53 11.70 -13.25
CA ALA A 153 40.70 12.03 -14.07
C ALA A 153 41.61 10.82 -14.36
N ASN A 154 41.73 9.85 -13.44
CA ASN A 154 42.78 8.82 -13.50
C ASN A 154 42.34 7.44 -14.01
N PHE A 155 41.05 7.16 -14.14
CA PHE A 155 40.58 5.89 -14.70
C PHE A 155 39.46 6.16 -15.70
N GLY A 156 39.64 5.74 -16.95
CA GLY A 156 38.73 5.99 -18.08
C GLY A 156 37.33 5.37 -17.95
N GLY A 157 36.56 5.79 -16.93
CA GLY A 157 35.19 5.40 -16.62
C GLY A 157 34.22 6.53 -16.96
N GLY A 158 33.51 6.36 -18.07
CA GLY A 158 32.58 7.36 -18.58
C GLY A 158 31.33 7.54 -17.73
N GLN A 159 31.02 8.80 -17.41
CA GLN A 159 29.66 9.35 -17.33
C GLN A 159 29.68 10.90 -17.38
N LEU A 160 30.28 11.49 -18.43
CA LEU A 160 30.08 12.92 -18.75
C LEU A 160 28.89 13.11 -19.71
N ASN A 161 27.71 12.74 -19.25
CA ASN A 161 26.44 13.12 -19.89
C ASN A 161 25.48 13.63 -18.81
N ALA A 162 25.89 14.65 -18.06
CA ALA A 162 24.93 15.45 -17.32
C ALA A 162 24.13 16.26 -18.36
N LYS A 163 22.89 15.83 -18.63
CA LYS A 163 21.95 16.58 -19.45
C LYS A 163 21.23 17.56 -18.53
N LEU A 164 21.49 18.87 -18.66
CA LEU A 164 20.56 19.88 -18.16
C LEU A 164 19.45 20.06 -19.21
N LYS A 165 18.19 19.91 -18.80
CA LYS A 165 17.02 20.30 -19.61
C LYS A 165 16.92 21.83 -19.56
N GLY A 166 17.27 22.49 -20.65
CA GLY A 166 16.84 23.87 -20.90
C GLY A 166 15.43 23.90 -21.48
N GLU A 167 14.69 24.99 -21.24
CA GLU A 167 13.28 25.18 -21.64
C GLU A 167 13.00 25.08 -23.16
N ASP A 168 14.02 25.03 -24.02
CA ASP A 168 13.87 25.02 -25.49
C ASP A 168 14.21 23.69 -26.19
N GLY A 169 14.11 22.54 -25.51
CA GLY A 169 14.07 21.21 -26.14
C GLY A 169 15.29 20.76 -27.00
N ARG A 170 16.33 21.59 -27.16
CA ARG A 170 17.56 21.28 -27.90
C ARG A 170 18.69 20.95 -26.94
N THR A 171 19.13 19.70 -26.98
CA THR A 171 20.27 19.20 -26.18
C THR A 171 21.60 19.61 -26.82
N LYS A 172 22.22 20.70 -26.36
CA LYS A 172 23.62 20.98 -26.66
C LYS A 172 24.50 20.13 -25.74
N LYS A 173 25.40 19.33 -26.34
CA LYS A 173 26.48 18.67 -25.57
C LYS A 173 27.46 19.76 -25.14
N LEU A 174 27.67 19.92 -23.84
CA LEU A 174 28.71 20.82 -23.34
C LEU A 174 30.05 20.42 -23.95
N THR A 175 30.81 21.41 -24.43
CA THR A 175 32.16 21.14 -24.91
C THR A 175 33.05 20.76 -23.74
N ARG A 176 34.14 20.04 -24.01
CA ARG A 176 35.12 19.68 -22.98
C ARG A 176 35.57 20.92 -22.18
N LYS A 177 35.69 22.08 -22.85
CA LYS A 177 36.00 23.36 -22.21
C LYS A 177 34.91 23.80 -21.23
N ASP A 178 33.65 23.81 -21.65
CA ASP A 178 32.53 24.20 -20.77
C ASP A 178 32.43 23.30 -19.52
N ILE A 179 32.73 22.00 -19.66
CA ILE A 179 32.79 21.06 -18.52
C ILE A 179 33.96 21.41 -17.59
N PHE A 180 35.13 21.72 -18.13
CA PHE A 180 36.28 22.13 -17.32
C PHE A 180 36.04 23.49 -16.65
N ASP A 181 35.38 24.43 -17.31
CA ASP A 181 35.03 25.73 -16.75
C ASP A 181 33.99 25.58 -15.63
N GLU A 182 33.01 24.69 -15.77
CA GLU A 182 32.06 24.37 -14.70
C GLU A 182 32.74 23.70 -13.51
N ILE A 183 33.64 22.73 -13.75
CA ILE A 183 34.40 22.06 -12.69
C ILE A 183 35.35 23.04 -11.99
N MET A 184 36.02 23.92 -12.73
CA MET A 184 36.90 24.94 -12.16
C MET A 184 36.12 25.97 -11.35
N SER A 185 34.94 26.40 -11.81
CA SER A 185 34.07 27.31 -11.04
C SER A 185 33.57 26.67 -9.76
N LYS A 186 33.06 25.43 -9.81
CA LYS A 186 32.63 24.69 -8.60
C LYS A 186 33.78 24.42 -7.63
N SER A 187 34.97 24.13 -8.14
CA SER A 187 36.16 23.94 -7.30
C SER A 187 36.61 25.25 -6.64
N LYS A 188 36.54 26.39 -7.35
CA LYS A 188 36.83 27.72 -6.80
C LYS A 188 35.78 28.16 -5.77
N GLU A 189 34.50 27.93 -6.05
CA GLU A 189 33.40 28.15 -5.09
C GLU A 189 33.58 27.29 -3.84
N GLY A 190 33.91 26.00 -4.01
CA GLY A 190 34.22 25.11 -2.90
C GLY A 190 35.39 25.59 -2.05
N LYS A 191 36.46 26.12 -2.67
CA LYS A 191 37.59 26.72 -1.94
C LYS A 191 37.19 28.00 -1.20
N MET A 192 36.44 28.90 -1.84
CA MET A 192 35.94 30.13 -1.22
C MET A 192 35.04 29.83 -0.02
N ILE A 193 34.15 28.84 -0.13
CA ILE A 193 33.27 28.43 0.98
C ILE A 193 34.08 27.88 2.15
N ARG A 194 35.09 27.04 1.90
CA ARG A 194 35.98 26.53 2.96
C ARG A 194 36.77 27.67 3.61
N GLN A 195 37.22 28.65 2.84
CA GLN A 195 37.95 29.80 3.36
C GLN A 195 37.04 30.71 4.20
N MET A 196 35.83 31.04 3.73
CA MET A 196 34.85 31.78 4.52
C MET A 196 34.50 31.05 5.82
N ALA A 197 34.34 29.73 5.78
CA ALA A 197 34.08 28.94 7.00
C ALA A 197 35.26 28.97 7.99
N LYS A 198 36.51 29.00 7.50
CA LYS A 198 37.70 29.20 8.34
C LYS A 198 37.72 30.63 8.93
N ASP A 199 37.49 31.65 8.11
CA ASP A 199 37.47 33.05 8.54
C ASP A 199 36.36 33.30 9.57
N ASP A 200 35.16 32.77 9.35
CA ASP A 200 34.04 32.82 10.30
C ASP A 200 34.41 32.15 11.63
N LEU A 201 35.14 31.03 11.59
CA LEU A 201 35.61 30.34 12.78
C LEU A 201 36.67 31.16 13.53
N VAL A 202 37.60 31.80 12.83
CA VAL A 202 38.59 32.72 13.44
C VAL A 202 37.88 33.90 14.11
N VAL A 203 36.95 34.56 13.41
CA VAL A 203 36.16 35.67 13.98
C VAL A 203 35.35 35.21 15.18
N MET A 204 34.75 34.01 15.15
CA MET A 204 34.09 33.45 16.34
C MET A 204 35.06 33.23 17.49
N THR A 205 36.28 32.73 17.24
CA THR A 205 37.28 32.56 18.31
C THR A 205 37.74 33.90 18.89
N GLU A 206 38.01 34.90 18.07
CA GLU A 206 38.41 36.24 18.52
C GLU A 206 37.30 36.91 19.33
N THR A 207 36.06 36.84 18.86
CA THR A 207 34.92 37.40 19.60
C THR A 207 34.65 36.67 20.92
N LEU A 208 34.89 35.35 20.99
CA LEU A 208 34.82 34.60 22.24
C LEU A 208 35.97 34.96 23.19
N ASP A 209 37.19 35.14 22.69
CA ASP A 209 38.33 35.58 23.48
C ASP A 209 38.17 37.02 23.98
N GLU A 210 37.61 37.92 23.16
CA GLU A 210 37.24 39.26 23.59
C GLU A 210 36.17 39.24 24.66
N LYS A 211 35.14 38.40 24.51
CA LYS A 211 34.10 38.21 25.54
C LYS A 211 34.71 37.60 26.81
N PHE A 212 35.64 36.66 26.71
CA PHE A 212 36.32 36.06 27.84
C PHE A 212 37.24 37.07 28.55
N LYS A 213 37.98 37.90 27.79
CA LYS A 213 38.76 39.02 28.34
C LYS A 213 37.87 40.06 29.01
N LYS A 214 36.70 40.39 28.44
CA LYS A 214 35.72 41.26 29.07
C LYS A 214 35.21 40.66 30.39
N ILE A 215 34.78 39.40 30.39
CA ILE A 215 34.32 38.71 31.61
C ILE A 215 35.43 38.59 32.68
N ARG A 216 36.69 38.41 32.25
CA ARG A 216 37.86 38.40 33.14
C ARG A 216 38.16 39.78 33.72
N ASN A 217 38.03 40.84 32.92
CA ASN A 217 38.27 42.22 33.36
C ASN A 217 37.10 42.78 34.17
N ASP A 218 35.88 42.31 33.92
CA ASP A 218 34.65 42.65 34.65
C ASP A 218 34.55 41.93 36.02
N GLY A 219 35.56 41.14 36.41
CA GLY A 219 35.70 40.57 37.75
C GLY A 219 34.71 39.46 38.12
N VAL A 220 33.94 38.93 37.16
CA VAL A 220 32.91 37.90 37.41
C VAL A 220 33.53 36.51 37.66
N LEU A 221 34.82 36.32 37.34
CA LEU A 221 35.54 35.03 37.45
C LEU A 221 36.67 35.04 38.51
N ASP A 222 36.60 35.91 39.53
CA ASP A 222 37.45 35.77 40.73
C ASP A 222 36.81 34.78 41.72
N PRO A 223 37.37 33.57 41.94
CA PRO A 223 36.97 32.74 43.06
C PRO A 223 37.73 33.25 44.30
N PHE A 224 36.99 33.51 45.39
CA PHE A 224 37.45 34.02 46.69
C PHE A 224 37.45 35.54 46.89
N LYS A 225 36.23 36.10 47.04
CA LYS A 225 35.78 36.96 48.17
C LYS A 225 34.71 37.95 47.68
N ALA A 226 33.43 37.63 47.89
CA ALA A 226 32.40 38.65 48.06
C ALA A 226 31.23 38.06 48.86
N LYS A 227 30.73 38.86 49.79
CA LYS A 227 29.76 38.52 50.82
C LYS A 227 28.37 38.29 50.22
N PHE A 228 27.64 37.33 50.81
CA PHE A 228 26.19 37.25 50.78
C PHE A 228 25.58 38.64 50.95
N THR A 229 25.02 39.19 49.88
CA THR A 229 24.10 40.32 49.91
C THR A 229 22.96 39.99 48.96
N GLN A 230 21.74 40.17 49.47
CA GLN A 230 20.46 39.78 48.89
C GLN A 230 20.32 40.31 47.46
N GLU A 231 19.97 39.45 46.50
CA GLU A 231 19.47 39.91 45.21
C GLU A 231 18.14 40.65 45.40
N PRO A 232 17.91 41.80 44.73
CA PRO A 232 16.63 42.49 44.76
C PRO A 232 15.59 41.65 43.99
N GLU A 233 14.41 41.51 44.58
CA GLU A 233 13.24 40.90 43.94
C GLU A 233 13.01 41.52 42.56
N LYS A 234 13.15 40.71 41.49
CA LYS A 234 12.65 41.10 40.17
C LYS A 234 11.13 41.21 40.29
N LYS A 235 10.60 42.42 40.15
CA LYS A 235 9.17 42.64 39.93
C LYS A 235 8.75 41.79 38.72
N SER A 236 7.73 40.96 38.90
CA SER A 236 7.09 40.20 37.82
C SER A 236 6.71 41.17 36.70
N ASP A 237 7.14 40.89 35.47
CA ASP A 237 6.67 41.65 34.30
C ASP A 237 5.15 41.48 34.20
N ASP A 238 4.41 42.52 33.78
CA ASP A 238 2.95 42.49 33.58
C ASP A 238 2.53 41.28 32.72
N TYR A 239 3.41 40.82 31.82
CA TYR A 239 3.21 39.63 31.00
C TYR A 239 3.14 38.34 31.82
N ASP A 240 3.97 38.19 32.85
CA ASP A 240 4.01 37.00 33.71
C ASP A 240 2.81 36.95 34.67
N GLU A 241 2.31 38.11 35.13
CA GLU A 241 1.07 38.19 35.91
C GLU A 241 -0.18 37.94 35.04
N ILE A 242 -0.20 38.48 33.82
CA ILE A 242 -1.27 38.20 32.84
C ILE A 242 -1.24 36.74 32.42
N TYR A 243 -0.07 36.15 32.21
CA TYR A 243 0.08 34.74 31.86
C TYR A 243 -0.34 33.83 33.02
N GLY A 244 0.09 34.16 34.25
CA GLY A 244 -0.34 33.47 35.47
C GLY A 244 -1.86 33.52 35.64
N SER A 245 -2.47 34.69 35.50
CA SER A 245 -3.93 34.85 35.59
C SER A 245 -4.68 34.16 34.45
N LEU A 246 -4.18 34.18 33.20
CA LEU A 246 -4.78 33.45 32.07
C LEU A 246 -4.73 31.93 32.25
N LEU A 247 -3.69 31.40 32.91
CA LEU A 247 -3.60 29.97 33.24
C LEU A 247 -4.69 29.55 34.23
N PHE A 248 -4.99 30.41 35.21
CA PHE A 248 -6.01 30.14 36.23
C PHE A 248 -7.44 30.52 35.80
N ASP A 249 -7.59 31.47 34.88
CA ASP A 249 -8.88 32.08 34.50
C ASP A 249 -9.24 31.83 33.01
N THR A 250 -9.04 30.59 32.55
CA THR A 250 -9.43 30.17 31.19
C THR A 250 -10.96 30.12 31.03
N LYS A 251 -11.59 31.26 30.76
CA LYS A 251 -13.01 31.30 30.37
C LYS A 251 -13.20 30.52 29.07
N LYS A 252 -14.01 29.46 29.13
CA LYS A 252 -14.34 28.61 27.97
C LYS A 252 -14.89 29.49 26.84
N LYS A 253 -14.27 29.42 25.66
CA LYS A 253 -14.75 30.17 24.47
C LYS A 253 -16.19 29.79 24.15
N ALA A 254 -17.04 30.82 23.97
CA ALA A 254 -18.41 30.63 23.55
C ALA A 254 -18.47 29.87 22.21
N ILE A 255 -19.31 28.84 22.14
CA ILE A 255 -19.56 28.11 20.90
C ILE A 255 -20.35 29.05 19.98
N PRO A 256 -19.95 29.24 18.71
CA PRO A 256 -20.67 30.11 17.78
C PRO A 256 -22.14 29.67 17.67
N VAL A 257 -23.06 30.63 17.80
CA VAL A 257 -24.50 30.39 17.70
C VAL A 257 -24.81 30.02 16.25
N VAL A 258 -25.09 28.73 16.01
CA VAL A 258 -25.56 28.22 14.72
C VAL A 258 -27.05 28.50 14.62
N SER A 259 -27.51 29.08 13.51
CA SER A 259 -28.93 29.33 13.28
C SER A 259 -29.74 28.03 13.26
N GLU A 260 -31.01 28.08 13.67
CA GLU A 260 -31.88 26.90 13.73
C GLU A 260 -31.98 26.19 12.38
N LYS A 261 -32.07 26.97 11.28
CA LYS A 261 -32.05 26.43 9.91
C LYS A 261 -30.79 25.62 9.60
N GLN A 262 -29.62 26.10 10.00
CA GLN A 262 -28.36 25.38 9.79
C GLN A 262 -28.23 24.14 10.68
N LYS A 263 -28.88 24.11 11.85
CA LYS A 263 -28.96 22.89 12.68
C LYS A 263 -29.84 21.85 12.00
N ALA A 264 -31.02 22.26 11.53
CA ALA A 264 -31.92 21.39 10.79
C ALA A 264 -31.26 20.82 9.52
N GLU A 265 -30.57 21.65 8.74
CA GLU A 265 -29.83 21.19 7.54
C GLU A 265 -28.74 20.16 7.88
N LYS A 266 -28.01 20.35 8.99
CA LYS A 266 -27.00 19.39 9.46
C LYS A 266 -27.63 18.09 9.95
N GLU A 267 -28.78 18.15 10.61
CA GLU A 267 -29.53 16.97 11.05
C GLU A 267 -30.06 16.18 9.85
N VAL A 268 -30.61 16.86 8.84
CA VAL A 268 -31.04 16.23 7.58
C VAL A 268 -29.86 15.57 6.87
N ALA A 269 -28.72 16.26 6.77
CA ALA A 269 -27.51 15.69 6.17
C ALA A 269 -27.02 14.46 6.93
N LYS A 270 -27.04 14.50 8.27
CA LYS A 270 -26.67 13.37 9.12
C LYS A 270 -27.62 12.18 8.94
N LEU A 271 -28.93 12.42 8.87
CA LEU A 271 -29.92 11.37 8.62
C LEU A 271 -29.75 10.74 7.24
N ALA A 272 -29.48 11.54 6.21
CA ALA A 272 -29.20 11.04 4.87
C ALA A 272 -27.92 10.19 4.81
N GLU A 273 -26.87 10.59 5.54
CA GLU A 273 -25.63 9.81 5.65
C GLU A 273 -25.88 8.47 6.38
N LEU A 274 -26.61 8.48 7.49
CA LEU A 274 -26.97 7.26 8.23
C LEU A 274 -27.81 6.31 7.38
N GLU A 275 -28.74 6.82 6.58
CA GLU A 275 -29.55 6.00 5.67
C GLU A 275 -28.69 5.40 4.55
N ARG A 276 -27.73 6.18 4.00
CA ARG A 276 -26.76 5.64 3.04
C ARG A 276 -25.90 4.53 3.65
N GLN A 277 -25.40 4.71 4.87
CA GLN A 277 -24.64 3.69 5.58
C GLN A 277 -25.47 2.45 5.88
N ARG A 278 -26.75 2.61 6.23
CA ARG A 278 -27.70 1.51 6.43
C ARG A 278 -27.92 0.73 5.13
N LEU A 279 -28.15 1.41 4.00
CA LEU A 279 -28.31 0.75 2.69
C LEU A 279 -27.04 0.00 2.25
N LYS A 280 -25.85 0.54 2.53
CA LYS A 280 -24.57 -0.18 2.31
C LYS A 280 -24.50 -1.47 3.11
N ARG A 281 -24.76 -1.41 4.43
CA ARG A 281 -24.78 -2.58 5.32
C ARG A 281 -25.83 -3.61 4.92
N MET A 282 -26.97 -3.15 4.42
CA MET A 282 -28.04 -4.02 3.91
C MET A 282 -27.63 -4.79 2.65
N ARG A 283 -26.89 -4.16 1.72
CA ARG A 283 -26.39 -4.82 0.50
C ARG A 283 -25.30 -5.85 0.78
N GLY A 284 -24.62 -5.73 1.92
CA GLY A 284 -23.47 -6.57 2.23
C GLY A 284 -22.24 -6.20 1.41
N ASP A 285 -22.21 -4.99 0.83
CA ASP A 285 -21.04 -4.42 0.18
C ASP A 285 -19.99 -4.17 1.27
N SER A 286 -19.13 -5.16 1.49
CA SER A 286 -17.92 -5.08 2.29
C SER A 286 -17.04 -3.95 1.74
N ASP A 287 -16.44 -3.13 2.61
CA ASP A 287 -15.43 -2.10 2.26
C ASP A 287 -14.12 -2.70 1.67
N GLY A 288 -14.17 -3.91 1.10
CA GLY A 288 -13.02 -4.74 0.74
C GLY A 288 -12.80 -4.98 -0.76
N GLU A 289 -13.55 -4.35 -1.66
CA GLU A 289 -13.30 -4.39 -3.10
C GLU A 289 -13.47 -3.02 -3.75
N ASP A 290 -12.64 -2.06 -3.32
CA ASP A 290 -12.18 -0.97 -4.18
C ASP A 290 -10.70 -0.74 -3.84
N GLY A 291 -9.85 -0.84 -4.86
CA GLY A 291 -8.40 -0.94 -4.75
C GLY A 291 -7.73 0.19 -3.97
N GLU A 292 -6.69 -0.20 -3.25
CA GLU A 292 -5.50 0.58 -2.87
C GLU A 292 -5.63 2.10 -3.03
N ASN A 293 -6.28 2.72 -2.05
CA ASN A 293 -5.75 3.92 -1.44
C ASN A 293 -5.59 3.62 0.04
N HIS A 294 -4.35 3.33 0.46
CA HIS A 294 -3.95 3.46 1.85
C HIS A 294 -4.15 4.92 2.27
N VAL A 295 -5.38 5.27 2.64
CA VAL A 295 -5.64 6.45 3.45
C VAL A 295 -5.20 6.05 4.85
N GLY A 296 -3.98 6.46 5.21
CA GLY A 296 -3.46 6.29 6.55
C GLY A 296 -4.48 6.77 7.59
N ALA A 297 -4.44 6.17 8.77
CA ALA A 297 -5.35 6.34 9.90
C ALA A 297 -5.37 7.78 10.52
N ASP A 298 -5.12 8.81 9.72
CA ASP A 298 -5.01 10.22 10.08
C ASP A 298 -6.14 11.12 9.52
N GLU A 299 -7.07 10.60 8.70
CA GLU A 299 -8.16 11.42 8.13
C GLU A 299 -9.50 11.36 8.87
N GLU A 300 -9.81 10.31 9.65
CA GLU A 300 -11.02 10.31 10.50
C GLU A 300 -10.90 11.25 11.73
N VAL A 301 -9.72 11.83 11.97
CA VAL A 301 -9.51 12.82 13.03
C VAL A 301 -9.71 14.26 12.53
N LYS A 302 -9.94 14.50 11.23
CA LYS A 302 -9.99 15.89 10.68
C LYS A 302 -11.35 16.58 10.82
N VAL A 303 -12.47 15.87 10.96
CA VAL A 303 -13.78 16.51 11.22
C VAL A 303 -13.97 16.86 12.70
N ALA A 304 -13.31 16.14 13.61
CA ALA A 304 -13.27 16.47 15.04
C ALA A 304 -12.20 17.52 15.42
N LYS A 305 -11.17 17.74 14.58
CA LYS A 305 -10.05 18.66 14.86
C LYS A 305 -10.26 20.14 14.55
N LYS A 306 -11.47 20.60 14.20
CA LYS A 306 -11.75 22.06 14.14
C LYS A 306 -12.14 22.68 15.48
N LYS A 307 -12.16 21.92 16.58
CA LYS A 307 -12.48 22.42 17.93
C LYS A 307 -11.47 22.14 19.04
N GLN A 308 -10.29 21.60 18.74
CA GLN A 308 -9.22 21.50 19.73
C GLN A 308 -7.96 22.19 19.19
N LYS A 309 -7.88 23.48 19.48
CA LYS A 309 -6.66 24.27 19.29
C LYS A 309 -5.72 23.89 20.43
N LYS A 310 -4.64 23.17 20.08
CA LYS A 310 -3.35 23.04 20.74
C LYS A 310 -3.26 23.66 22.15
N GLU A 311 -3.38 22.83 23.18
CA GLU A 311 -2.56 23.00 24.39
C GLU A 311 -1.32 22.14 24.19
N LYS A 312 -0.20 22.80 23.89
CA LYS A 312 1.11 22.17 23.98
C LYS A 312 1.37 21.97 25.46
N THR A 313 1.48 20.72 25.91
CA THR A 313 2.16 20.40 27.16
C THR A 313 3.63 20.78 27.00
N THR A 314 3.99 21.97 27.48
CA THR A 314 5.38 22.37 27.67
C THR A 314 5.92 21.65 28.88
N ILE A 315 6.83 20.70 28.65
CA ILE A 315 7.73 20.19 29.68
C ILE A 315 8.70 21.33 30.01
N ILE A 316 8.65 21.83 31.24
CA ILE A 316 9.59 22.86 31.71
C ILE A 316 10.83 22.13 32.23
N PHE A 317 12.00 22.50 31.71
CA PHE A 317 13.29 22.06 32.23
C PHE A 317 13.88 23.21 33.06
N ASP A 318 14.22 22.92 34.31
CA ASP A 318 15.07 23.82 35.09
C ASP A 318 16.52 23.81 34.54
N ARG A 319 17.32 24.82 34.90
CA ARG A 319 18.71 25.07 34.44
C ARG A 319 19.71 23.91 34.67
N ALA A 320 19.29 22.78 35.25
CA ALA A 320 20.07 21.57 35.49
C ALA A 320 19.53 20.29 34.79
N GLY A 321 18.48 20.36 33.96
CA GLY A 321 18.13 19.28 33.03
C GLY A 321 17.56 17.97 33.62
N LYS A 322 16.76 18.02 34.69
CA LYS A 322 15.88 16.89 35.11
C LYS A 322 14.42 17.33 35.11
N GLY A 323 13.54 16.50 34.53
CA GLY A 323 12.09 16.76 34.47
C GLY A 323 11.35 16.29 35.72
N HIS A 324 10.47 17.15 36.24
CA HIS A 324 9.49 16.82 37.29
C HIS A 324 8.06 17.08 36.78
N ASP A 325 7.11 16.22 37.17
CA ASP A 325 5.67 16.45 37.02
C ASP A 325 5.18 17.48 38.04
N ALA A 326 4.27 18.35 37.61
CA ALA A 326 3.70 19.43 38.43
C ALA A 326 2.89 18.90 39.64
N PRO A 327 2.89 19.61 40.78
CA PRO A 327 2.22 19.17 42.00
C PRO A 327 0.69 19.25 41.90
N GLN A 328 0.02 18.20 42.37
CA GLN A 328 -1.40 18.21 42.73
C GLN A 328 -1.63 19.19 43.89
N LYS A 329 -2.62 20.08 43.75
CA LYS A 329 -3.11 20.89 44.88
C LYS A 329 -4.09 20.08 45.74
N PRO A 330 -4.15 20.37 47.05
CA PRO A 330 -4.88 19.59 48.04
C PRO A 330 -6.38 19.92 48.06
N ASP A 331 -7.15 18.97 48.60
CA ASP A 331 -8.57 19.08 48.93
C ASP A 331 -8.85 20.29 49.82
N ASP A 332 -9.60 21.27 49.31
CA ASP A 332 -10.26 22.28 50.11
C ASP A 332 -11.78 22.19 49.91
N LYS A 333 -12.47 21.84 51.01
CA LYS A 333 -13.89 22.04 51.20
C LYS A 333 -14.21 23.51 51.02
N LEU A 334 -15.01 23.88 50.03
CA LEU A 334 -15.62 25.21 49.95
C LEU A 334 -17.09 25.13 49.53
N ASP A 335 -17.92 25.60 50.46
CA ASP A 335 -19.33 25.90 50.34
C ASP A 335 -19.66 26.74 49.11
N LEU A 336 -20.70 26.34 48.36
CA LEU A 336 -21.29 27.16 47.31
C LEU A 336 -22.67 27.65 47.73
N LYS A 337 -22.67 28.89 48.20
CA LYS A 337 -23.83 29.77 48.32
C LYS A 337 -24.61 29.85 46.99
N THR A 338 -25.91 29.85 47.17
CA THR A 338 -26.99 30.15 46.23
C THR A 338 -26.70 31.33 45.30
N ARG A 339 -26.93 31.14 43.99
CA ARG A 339 -27.29 32.23 43.06
C ARG A 339 -28.71 31.97 42.56
N LYS A 340 -29.64 32.82 43.00
CA LYS A 340 -30.97 32.96 42.42
C LYS A 340 -30.86 33.76 41.12
N THR A 341 -31.51 33.27 40.08
CA THR A 341 -32.25 34.08 39.10
C THR A 341 -33.48 33.28 38.68
N ASP A 342 -34.63 33.89 38.91
CA ASP A 342 -36.03 33.48 38.71
C ASP A 342 -36.34 33.30 37.19
N ASP A 343 -37.41 32.67 36.70
CA ASP A 343 -38.56 31.97 37.26
C ASP A 343 -39.27 31.19 36.12
N SER A 344 -39.89 30.05 36.46
CA SER A 344 -41.28 29.65 36.11
C SER A 344 -41.51 28.14 35.83
N LYS A 345 -42.10 27.49 36.86
CA LYS A 345 -43.16 26.44 36.86
C LYS A 345 -42.86 25.07 36.20
N ALA A 346 -43.12 23.92 36.81
CA ALA A 346 -43.66 23.56 38.12
C ALA A 346 -43.37 22.07 38.41
N GLU A 347 -43.22 21.74 39.70
CA GLU A 347 -43.48 20.44 40.35
C GLU A 347 -42.93 19.13 39.72
N ASN A 348 -41.72 18.74 40.13
CA ASN A 348 -41.37 17.34 40.39
C ASN A 348 -40.19 17.27 41.38
N SER A 349 -40.56 17.12 42.64
CA SER A 349 -39.72 17.16 43.84
C SER A 349 -38.83 15.90 44.03
N ASN A 350 -37.63 16.15 44.57
CA ASN A 350 -36.82 15.22 45.39
C ASN A 350 -35.93 14.14 44.74
N MET A 351 -35.38 14.36 43.54
CA MET A 351 -34.33 13.48 42.99
C MET A 351 -32.92 14.10 43.15
N PRO A 352 -31.96 13.43 43.83
CA PRO A 352 -30.57 13.89 43.94
C PRO A 352 -29.90 14.19 42.59
N PHE A 353 -28.92 15.09 42.57
CA PHE A 353 -28.16 15.39 41.36
C PHE A 353 -26.98 14.42 41.15
N VAL A 354 -26.45 13.87 42.25
CA VAL A 354 -25.32 12.93 42.25
C VAL A 354 -25.82 11.57 42.68
N PHE A 355 -25.49 10.55 41.88
CA PHE A 355 -25.78 9.15 42.17
C PHE A 355 -24.50 8.33 42.15
N GLU A 356 -24.38 7.43 43.12
CA GLU A 356 -23.34 6.41 43.10
C GLU A 356 -23.63 5.38 42.01
N MET A 357 -22.57 4.83 41.42
CA MET A 357 -22.71 3.84 40.36
C MET A 357 -23.11 2.50 40.97
N PRO A 358 -24.25 1.89 40.58
CA PRO A 358 -24.70 0.63 41.13
C PRO A 358 -23.74 -0.50 40.76
N THR A 359 -23.36 -1.31 41.75
CA THR A 359 -22.39 -2.40 41.59
C THR A 359 -23.05 -3.76 41.60
N SER A 360 -24.11 -3.94 42.41
CA SER A 360 -24.93 -5.14 42.49
C SER A 360 -26.25 -4.99 41.72
N PHE A 361 -26.85 -6.14 41.43
CA PHE A 361 -28.20 -6.20 40.85
C PHE A 361 -29.26 -5.65 41.81
N GLU A 362 -29.10 -5.90 43.11
CA GLU A 362 -30.00 -5.40 44.15
C GLU A 362 -29.93 -3.88 44.23
N ASP A 363 -28.73 -3.29 44.29
CA ASP A 363 -28.53 -1.84 44.26
C ASP A 363 -29.21 -1.18 43.04
N PHE A 364 -29.05 -1.78 41.85
CA PHE A 364 -29.67 -1.26 40.63
C PHE A 364 -31.19 -1.34 40.69
N ARG A 365 -31.72 -2.50 41.11
CA ARG A 365 -33.17 -2.72 41.22
C ARG A 365 -33.78 -1.73 42.20
N ASP A 366 -33.19 -1.58 43.37
CA ASP A 366 -33.72 -0.77 44.45
C ASP A 366 -33.62 0.73 44.08
N LEU A 367 -32.54 1.15 43.40
CA LEU A 367 -32.40 2.49 42.86
C LEU A 367 -33.52 2.84 41.86
N TYR A 368 -33.79 1.98 40.87
CA TYR A 368 -34.81 2.25 39.85
C TYR A 368 -36.24 2.03 40.37
N SER A 369 -36.45 1.12 41.31
CA SER A 369 -37.77 0.88 41.91
C SER A 369 -38.20 1.99 42.88
N SER A 370 -37.25 2.81 43.37
CA SER A 370 -37.54 3.95 44.26
C SER A 370 -38.14 5.17 43.56
N TYR A 371 -38.13 5.19 42.22
CA TYR A 371 -38.62 6.31 41.42
C TYR A 371 -39.66 5.85 40.39
N PHE A 372 -40.57 6.75 40.03
CA PHE A 372 -41.58 6.48 39.00
C PHE A 372 -40.96 6.24 37.61
N ASP A 373 -41.65 5.46 36.78
CA ASP A 373 -41.20 5.04 35.46
C ASP A 373 -40.83 6.23 34.55
N ASP A 374 -41.57 7.34 34.64
CA ASP A 374 -41.30 8.57 33.88
C ASP A 374 -39.98 9.25 34.27
N GLN A 375 -39.49 9.00 35.49
CA GLN A 375 -38.26 9.59 36.01
C GLN A 375 -37.01 8.75 35.68
N TRP A 376 -37.18 7.50 35.21
CA TRP A 376 -36.06 6.60 34.91
C TRP A 376 -35.09 7.18 33.89
N MET A 377 -35.60 7.85 32.85
CA MET A 377 -34.76 8.49 31.84
C MET A 377 -33.90 9.63 32.44
N THR A 378 -34.52 10.48 33.26
CA THR A 378 -33.83 11.60 33.92
C THR A 378 -32.77 11.09 34.90
N LEU A 379 -33.08 10.02 35.64
CA LEU A 379 -32.16 9.34 36.54
C LEU A 379 -30.94 8.80 35.77
N THR A 380 -31.18 8.09 34.67
CA THR A 380 -30.12 7.56 33.79
C THR A 380 -29.23 8.67 33.23
N GLU A 381 -29.81 9.78 32.78
CA GLU A 381 -29.02 10.91 32.27
C GLU A 381 -28.12 11.54 33.34
N ARG A 382 -28.61 11.67 34.57
CA ARG A 382 -27.80 12.15 35.70
C ARG A 382 -26.69 11.15 36.04
N LEU A 383 -27.01 9.86 36.08
CA LEU A 383 -26.03 8.80 36.34
C LEU A 383 -24.91 8.76 35.27
N ILE A 384 -25.25 8.94 33.99
CA ILE A 384 -24.29 9.05 32.89
C ILE A 384 -23.44 10.32 33.01
N LYS A 385 -24.03 11.46 33.38
CA LYS A 385 -23.30 12.72 33.58
C LYS A 385 -22.30 12.62 34.73
N CYS A 386 -22.70 12.05 35.87
CA CYS A 386 -21.84 11.83 37.02
C CYS A 386 -20.67 10.88 36.70
N ASN A 387 -20.90 9.90 35.83
CA ASN A 387 -19.93 8.86 35.48
C ASN A 387 -19.46 8.95 34.01
N HIS A 388 -19.39 10.15 33.43
CA HIS A 388 -19.03 10.30 32.02
C HIS A 388 -17.60 9.76 31.75
N PRO A 389 -17.34 9.10 30.61
CA PRO A 389 -16.01 8.54 30.28
C PRO A 389 -14.86 9.56 30.32
N SER A 390 -15.14 10.85 30.11
CA SER A 390 -14.14 11.93 30.17
C SER A 390 -13.72 12.33 31.59
N LEU A 391 -14.48 11.93 32.63
CA LEU A 391 -14.18 12.31 34.00
C LEU A 391 -13.07 11.43 34.61
N LYS A 392 -13.17 10.11 34.45
CA LYS A 392 -12.17 9.15 34.94
C LYS A 392 -11.97 7.98 33.97
N PRO A 393 -10.73 7.53 33.73
CA PRO A 393 -10.47 6.30 32.99
C PRO A 393 -11.05 5.10 33.76
N GLY A 394 -11.86 4.27 33.09
CA GLY A 394 -12.56 3.13 33.70
C GLY A 394 -14.08 3.31 33.86
N ASN A 395 -14.59 4.56 33.84
CA ASN A 395 -16.03 4.82 33.90
C ASN A 395 -16.79 4.23 32.70
N LYS A 396 -16.15 4.13 31.53
CA LYS A 396 -16.72 3.53 30.32
C LYS A 396 -17.10 2.06 30.52
N ASP A 397 -16.26 1.30 31.23
CA ASP A 397 -16.51 -0.11 31.52
C ASP A 397 -17.50 -0.27 32.68
N GLY A 398 -17.46 0.64 33.65
CA GLY A 398 -18.46 0.74 34.73
C GLY A 398 -19.87 0.91 34.16
N LEU A 399 -20.07 1.87 33.25
CA LEU A 399 -21.36 2.10 32.59
C LEU A 399 -21.82 0.90 31.75
N ALA A 400 -20.89 0.18 31.11
CA ALA A 400 -21.22 -1.06 30.41
C ALA A 400 -21.68 -2.17 31.39
N LYS A 401 -21.10 -2.26 32.59
CA LYS A 401 -21.59 -3.16 33.66
C LYS A 401 -22.97 -2.75 34.15
N VAL A 402 -23.26 -1.45 34.28
CA VAL A 402 -24.61 -0.96 34.61
C VAL A 402 -25.62 -1.36 33.55
N PHE A 403 -25.27 -1.28 32.25
CA PHE A 403 -26.11 -1.79 31.17
C PHE A 403 -26.41 -3.29 31.32
N LYS A 404 -25.43 -4.11 31.71
CA LYS A 404 -25.64 -5.54 32.02
C LYS A 404 -26.66 -5.72 33.17
N LEU A 405 -26.58 -4.90 34.22
CA LEU A 405 -27.55 -4.93 35.33
C LEU A 405 -28.96 -4.52 34.87
N GLY A 406 -29.05 -3.47 34.05
CA GLY A 406 -30.29 -3.04 33.41
C GLY A 406 -30.90 -4.11 32.51
N LEU A 407 -30.09 -4.85 31.74
CA LEU A 407 -30.56 -5.99 30.95
C LEU A 407 -31.13 -7.11 31.82
N ARG A 408 -30.50 -7.41 32.96
CA ARG A 408 -31.04 -8.38 33.91
C ARG A 408 -32.34 -7.91 34.55
N PHE A 409 -32.44 -6.61 34.85
CA PHE A 409 -33.65 -6.02 35.41
C PHE A 409 -34.80 -6.04 34.39
N TYR A 410 -34.51 -5.69 33.13
CA TYR A 410 -35.44 -5.85 32.02
C TYR A 410 -35.95 -7.29 31.89
N ASP A 411 -35.07 -8.28 31.96
CA ASP A 411 -35.46 -9.69 31.88
C ASP A 411 -36.36 -10.11 33.06
N ALA A 412 -36.07 -9.62 34.27
CA ALA A 412 -36.91 -9.84 35.45
C ALA A 412 -38.30 -9.17 35.33
N LEU A 413 -38.37 -7.96 34.79
CA LEU A 413 -39.63 -7.26 34.50
C LEU A 413 -40.46 -8.04 33.47
N ALA A 414 -39.81 -8.58 32.44
CA ALA A 414 -40.47 -9.36 31.41
C ALA A 414 -40.99 -10.71 31.95
N GLN A 415 -40.25 -11.37 32.85
CA GLN A 415 -40.73 -12.58 33.54
C GLN A 415 -41.94 -12.29 34.45
N LYS A 416 -41.98 -11.13 35.10
CA LYS A 416 -43.11 -10.67 35.93
C LYS A 416 -44.28 -10.11 35.13
N GLN A 417 -44.18 -10.04 33.79
CA GLN A 417 -45.20 -9.46 32.91
C GLN A 417 -45.56 -8.00 33.24
N ALA A 418 -44.58 -7.20 33.68
CA ALA A 418 -44.76 -5.77 33.94
C ALA A 418 -44.78 -4.96 32.62
N PHE A 419 -45.88 -5.06 31.86
CA PHE A 419 -46.00 -4.53 30.49
C PHE A 419 -45.65 -3.04 30.36
N ASP A 420 -46.12 -2.21 31.30
CA ASP A 420 -45.96 -0.75 31.24
C ASP A 420 -44.50 -0.31 31.42
N GLN A 421 -43.72 -1.07 32.20
CA GLN A 421 -42.33 -0.79 32.55
C GLN A 421 -41.31 -1.22 31.48
N ILE A 422 -41.72 -2.04 30.52
CA ILE A 422 -40.85 -2.54 29.44
C ILE A 422 -40.35 -1.39 28.56
N LYS A 423 -41.26 -0.53 28.08
CA LYS A 423 -40.93 0.53 27.12
C LYS A 423 -40.02 1.62 27.73
N PRO A 424 -40.26 2.15 28.94
CA PRO A 424 -39.34 3.05 29.62
C PRO A 424 -37.93 2.45 29.81
N MET A 425 -37.85 1.17 30.19
CA MET A 425 -36.56 0.49 30.36
C MET A 425 -35.79 0.33 29.05
N ILE A 426 -36.45 0.10 27.91
CA ILE A 426 -35.79 0.08 26.60
C ILE A 426 -35.12 1.43 26.30
N ALA A 427 -35.79 2.54 26.62
CA ALA A 427 -35.24 3.88 26.42
C ALA A 427 -33.99 4.12 27.30
N VAL A 428 -34.02 3.66 28.55
CA VAL A 428 -32.87 3.67 29.47
C VAL A 428 -31.70 2.87 28.89
N LEU A 429 -31.95 1.65 28.44
CA LEU A 429 -30.93 0.77 27.85
C LEU A 429 -30.32 1.37 26.58
N ARG A 430 -31.11 2.05 25.74
CA ARG A 430 -30.62 2.74 24.54
C ARG A 430 -29.57 3.80 24.88
N LYS A 431 -29.77 4.57 25.96
CA LYS A 431 -28.82 5.62 26.39
C LYS A 431 -27.47 5.05 26.81
N PHE A 432 -27.46 3.93 27.54
CA PHE A 432 -26.22 3.26 27.89
C PHE A 432 -25.53 2.62 26.67
N LEU A 433 -26.32 2.07 25.72
CA LEU A 433 -25.81 1.48 24.48
C LEU A 433 -25.01 2.49 23.63
N GLU A 434 -25.45 3.74 23.55
CA GLU A 434 -24.78 4.81 22.81
C GLU A 434 -23.33 5.08 23.29
N ILE A 435 -23.03 4.79 24.56
CA ILE A 435 -21.72 5.06 25.17
C ILE A 435 -20.71 3.95 24.84
N ASN A 436 -21.13 2.69 24.91
CA ASN A 436 -20.26 1.55 24.63
C ASN A 436 -20.98 0.43 23.86
N PRO A 437 -21.19 0.60 22.54
CA PRO A 437 -21.94 -0.36 21.73
C PRO A 437 -21.33 -1.78 21.71
N SER A 438 -19.98 -1.86 21.71
CA SER A 438 -19.25 -3.13 21.57
C SER A 438 -19.45 -4.05 22.77
N GLU A 439 -19.22 -3.55 23.99
CA GLU A 439 -19.41 -4.35 25.20
C GLU A 439 -20.89 -4.64 25.47
N CYS A 440 -21.77 -3.67 25.24
CA CYS A 440 -23.21 -3.86 25.39
C CYS A 440 -23.74 -4.98 24.47
N ALA A 441 -23.28 -5.04 23.21
CA ALA A 441 -23.64 -6.12 22.28
C ALA A 441 -23.21 -7.51 22.80
N LYS A 442 -22.07 -7.62 23.48
CA LYS A 442 -21.64 -8.90 24.09
C LYS A 442 -22.59 -9.35 25.19
N TYR A 443 -23.09 -8.43 26.02
CA TYR A 443 -24.06 -8.77 27.07
C TYR A 443 -25.41 -9.21 26.49
N VAL A 444 -25.89 -8.55 25.43
CA VAL A 444 -27.13 -9.00 24.75
C VAL A 444 -26.95 -10.38 24.11
N ARG A 445 -25.77 -10.68 23.54
CA ARG A 445 -25.45 -12.03 23.04
C ARG A 445 -25.39 -13.08 24.15
N ALA A 446 -24.88 -12.72 25.32
CA ALA A 446 -24.87 -13.61 26.47
C ALA A 446 -26.31 -13.93 26.94
N LEU A 447 -27.19 -12.91 26.96
CA LEU A 447 -28.62 -13.10 27.26
C LEU A 447 -29.31 -13.96 26.20
N LEU A 448 -29.02 -13.75 24.91
CA LEU A 448 -29.52 -14.60 23.82
C LEU A 448 -29.13 -16.07 24.04
N ALA A 449 -27.85 -16.32 24.34
CA ALA A 449 -27.35 -17.67 24.58
C ALA A 449 -28.02 -18.32 25.79
N PHE A 450 -28.29 -17.55 26.84
CA PHE A 450 -29.04 -18.00 28.02
C PHE A 450 -30.48 -18.36 27.66
N LYS A 451 -31.24 -17.44 27.03
CA LYS A 451 -32.63 -17.67 26.59
C LYS A 451 -32.77 -18.87 25.67
N ARG A 452 -31.86 -19.02 24.71
CA ARG A 452 -31.87 -20.16 23.78
C ARG A 452 -31.65 -21.49 24.51
N LYS A 453 -30.72 -21.55 25.47
CA LYS A 453 -30.52 -22.73 26.32
C LYS A 453 -31.75 -23.04 27.19
N SER A 454 -32.41 -22.01 27.73
CA SER A 454 -33.64 -22.18 28.51
C SER A 454 -34.81 -22.67 27.67
N TYR A 455 -34.87 -22.29 26.38
CA TYR A 455 -35.95 -22.68 25.47
C TYR A 455 -35.75 -24.07 24.82
N ILE A 456 -34.51 -24.52 24.65
CA ILE A 456 -34.16 -25.84 24.10
C ILE A 456 -33.79 -26.78 25.28
N PRO A 457 -34.75 -27.43 25.96
CA PRO A 457 -34.41 -28.52 26.85
C PRO A 457 -33.86 -29.70 26.03
N THR A 458 -32.91 -30.43 26.59
CA THR A 458 -32.10 -31.46 25.91
C THR A 458 -32.88 -32.70 25.48
N THR A 459 -34.18 -32.81 25.81
CA THR A 459 -34.85 -34.12 25.87
C THR A 459 -36.01 -34.36 24.90
N GLU A 460 -36.77 -33.36 24.40
CA GLU A 460 -37.84 -33.65 23.41
C GLU A 460 -38.05 -32.50 22.38
N VAL A 461 -37.88 -32.82 21.09
CA VAL A 461 -37.98 -31.85 19.97
C VAL A 461 -39.44 -31.47 19.66
N ASN A 462 -40.40 -32.35 19.97
CA ASN A 462 -41.78 -32.26 19.45
C ASN A 462 -42.83 -31.80 20.48
N SER A 463 -42.43 -31.38 21.69
CA SER A 463 -43.36 -30.99 22.76
C SER A 463 -42.92 -29.74 23.54
N ARG A 464 -42.59 -28.67 22.82
CA ARG A 464 -42.17 -27.43 23.48
C ARG A 464 -43.33 -26.50 23.78
N PRO A 465 -43.32 -25.87 24.98
CA PRO A 465 -44.39 -24.97 25.38
C PRO A 465 -44.44 -23.73 24.46
N THR A 466 -45.62 -23.10 24.44
CA THR A 466 -45.80 -21.78 23.84
C THR A 466 -44.81 -20.78 24.44
N ALA A 467 -44.28 -19.88 23.61
CA ALA A 467 -43.35 -18.85 24.08
C ALA A 467 -44.00 -17.95 25.15
N SER A 468 -43.34 -17.77 26.27
CA SER A 468 -43.73 -16.82 27.32
C SER A 468 -43.43 -15.37 26.90
N PHE A 469 -43.99 -14.41 27.66
CA PHE A 469 -43.85 -12.98 27.36
C PHE A 469 -42.39 -12.49 27.40
N ASP A 470 -41.53 -13.12 28.21
CA ASP A 470 -40.11 -12.81 28.29
C ASP A 470 -39.37 -12.98 26.94
N PHE A 471 -39.72 -13.98 26.14
CA PHE A 471 -39.18 -14.15 24.79
C PHE A 471 -39.65 -13.04 23.84
N VAL A 472 -40.94 -12.72 23.88
CA VAL A 472 -41.52 -11.62 23.08
C VAL A 472 -40.84 -10.30 23.42
N ALA A 473 -40.72 -9.98 24.71
CA ALA A 473 -40.06 -8.78 25.19
C ALA A 473 -38.59 -8.74 24.77
N PHE A 474 -37.90 -9.88 24.78
CA PHE A 474 -36.52 -9.97 24.31
C PHE A 474 -36.38 -9.69 22.80
N PHE A 475 -37.25 -10.26 21.96
CA PHE A 475 -37.23 -9.98 20.52
C PHE A 475 -37.59 -8.51 20.21
N ALA A 476 -38.56 -7.95 20.94
CA ALA A 476 -38.91 -6.53 20.84
C ALA A 476 -37.73 -5.64 21.25
N LEU A 477 -37.04 -5.95 22.35
CA LEU A 477 -35.86 -5.24 22.82
C LEU A 477 -34.78 -5.16 21.74
N VAL A 478 -34.41 -6.30 21.15
CA VAL A 478 -33.35 -6.34 20.12
C VAL A 478 -33.75 -5.52 18.89
N SER A 479 -35.03 -5.55 18.51
CA SER A 479 -35.56 -4.77 17.38
C SER A 479 -35.49 -3.26 17.57
N GLU A 480 -35.57 -2.81 18.82
CA GLU A 480 -35.51 -1.40 19.17
C GLU A 480 -34.06 -0.95 19.35
N LEU A 481 -33.20 -1.76 19.97
CA LEU A 481 -31.81 -1.42 20.25
C LEU A 481 -30.92 -1.40 19.01
N PHE A 482 -31.14 -2.30 18.05
CA PHE A 482 -30.23 -2.53 16.93
C PHE A 482 -30.94 -2.52 15.57
N PRO A 483 -30.26 -2.11 14.49
CA PRO A 483 -30.83 -2.13 13.15
C PRO A 483 -31.02 -3.56 12.63
N THR A 484 -32.24 -3.88 12.22
CA THR A 484 -32.63 -5.22 11.72
C THR A 484 -32.42 -5.40 10.22
N SER A 485 -32.10 -4.34 9.49
CA SER A 485 -31.96 -4.34 8.02
C SER A 485 -30.63 -4.92 7.50
N ASP A 486 -29.58 -4.88 8.33
CA ASP A 486 -28.18 -5.17 7.95
C ASP A 486 -28.00 -6.61 7.47
N ALA A 487 -27.21 -6.83 6.39
CA ALA A 487 -26.95 -8.15 5.78
C ALA A 487 -26.59 -9.21 6.85
N PHE A 488 -25.62 -8.85 7.70
CA PHE A 488 -25.19 -9.61 8.87
C PHE A 488 -24.95 -8.65 10.04
N HIS A 489 -25.50 -8.98 11.21
CA HIS A 489 -25.30 -8.24 12.44
C HIS A 489 -25.08 -9.21 13.62
N CYS A 490 -24.10 -8.91 14.47
CA CYS A 490 -23.61 -9.85 15.50
C CYS A 490 -24.63 -10.21 16.59
N VAL A 491 -25.63 -9.34 16.82
CA VAL A 491 -26.78 -9.58 17.73
C VAL A 491 -28.06 -9.93 16.95
N CYS A 492 -28.53 -9.06 16.05
CA CYS A 492 -29.78 -9.27 15.32
C CYS A 492 -29.83 -10.56 14.52
N THR A 493 -28.78 -10.93 13.76
CA THR A 493 -28.83 -12.15 12.93
C THR A 493 -29.04 -13.42 13.77
N PRO A 494 -28.26 -13.71 14.83
CA PRO A 494 -28.53 -14.89 15.65
C PRO A 494 -29.85 -14.80 16.42
N THR A 495 -30.28 -13.60 16.84
CA THR A 495 -31.61 -13.42 17.46
C THR A 495 -32.74 -13.69 16.47
N PHE A 496 -32.59 -13.30 15.20
CA PHE A 496 -33.54 -13.56 14.14
C PHE A 496 -33.70 -15.07 13.89
N TYR A 497 -32.59 -15.81 13.82
CA TYR A 497 -32.66 -17.27 13.73
C TYR A 497 -33.31 -17.90 14.96
N PHE A 498 -33.03 -17.39 16.17
CA PHE A 498 -33.69 -17.86 17.37
C PHE A 498 -35.20 -17.58 17.36
N LEU A 499 -35.64 -16.43 16.82
CA LEU A 499 -37.06 -16.13 16.61
C LEU A 499 -37.72 -17.13 15.66
N LEU A 500 -37.07 -17.47 14.54
CA LEU A 500 -37.54 -18.50 13.62
C LEU A 500 -37.59 -19.89 14.28
N GLU A 501 -36.59 -20.22 15.10
CA GLU A 501 -36.52 -21.47 15.85
C GLU A 501 -37.68 -21.57 16.86
N VAL A 502 -37.98 -20.49 17.60
CA VAL A 502 -39.12 -20.43 18.53
C VAL A 502 -40.44 -20.61 17.77
N LEU A 503 -40.63 -19.88 16.67
CA LEU A 503 -41.81 -19.97 15.82
C LEU A 503 -42.00 -21.37 15.18
N ASN A 504 -40.90 -22.05 14.88
CA ASN A 504 -40.93 -23.39 14.30
C ASN A 504 -41.06 -24.50 15.34
N LEU A 505 -40.79 -24.28 16.62
CA LEU A 505 -40.81 -25.34 17.62
C LEU A 505 -41.93 -25.19 18.65
N SER A 506 -42.53 -24.00 18.77
CA SER A 506 -43.68 -23.77 19.66
C SER A 506 -44.88 -24.59 19.23
N GLN A 507 -45.44 -25.39 20.14
CA GLN A 507 -46.72 -26.07 19.90
C GLN A 507 -47.88 -25.08 19.88
N ILE A 508 -48.82 -25.32 18.97
CA ILE A 508 -50.07 -24.57 18.87
C ILE A 508 -51.23 -25.49 19.24
N ASP A 509 -51.77 -25.28 20.43
CA ASP A 509 -52.83 -26.07 21.06
C ASP A 509 -54.03 -25.21 21.51
N SER A 510 -53.79 -23.93 21.78
CA SER A 510 -54.71 -23.03 22.47
C SER A 510 -54.87 -21.70 21.75
N LEU A 511 -55.96 -20.99 22.02
CA LEU A 511 -56.18 -19.63 21.49
C LEU A 511 -55.05 -18.66 21.92
N LYS A 512 -54.52 -18.86 23.14
CA LYS A 512 -53.33 -18.17 23.66
C LYS A 512 -52.09 -18.41 22.78
N SER A 513 -51.80 -19.68 22.45
CA SER A 513 -50.66 -20.04 21.58
C SER A 513 -50.72 -19.39 20.21
N ILE A 514 -51.93 -19.27 19.63
CA ILE A 514 -52.16 -18.57 18.36
C ILE A 514 -51.88 -17.08 18.52
N GLY A 515 -52.41 -16.44 19.57
CA GLY A 515 -52.16 -15.03 19.86
C GLY A 515 -50.68 -14.69 19.98
N VAL A 516 -49.92 -15.51 20.73
CA VAL A 516 -48.46 -15.37 20.86
C VAL A 516 -47.75 -15.53 19.51
N THR A 517 -48.14 -16.53 18.72
CA THR A 517 -47.53 -16.79 17.40
C THR A 517 -47.81 -15.65 16.42
N ILE A 518 -49.03 -15.09 16.42
CA ILE A 518 -49.38 -13.90 15.63
C ILE A 518 -48.56 -12.68 16.07
N LEU A 519 -48.33 -12.51 17.37
CA LEU A 519 -47.51 -11.42 17.89
C LEU A 519 -46.04 -11.55 17.44
N LEU A 520 -45.45 -12.75 17.56
CA LEU A 520 -44.08 -13.02 17.12
C LEU A 520 -43.93 -12.86 15.60
N THR A 521 -44.93 -13.27 14.81
CA THR A 521 -44.93 -13.04 13.36
C THR A 521 -45.09 -11.56 13.00
N LYS A 522 -45.88 -10.77 13.76
CA LYS A 522 -45.91 -9.30 13.63
C LYS A 522 -44.54 -8.67 13.89
N ILE A 523 -43.82 -9.12 14.92
CA ILE A 523 -42.43 -8.68 15.19
C ILE A 523 -41.53 -9.06 14.01
N LEU A 524 -41.63 -10.30 13.51
CA LEU A 524 -40.84 -10.78 12.39
C LEU A 524 -41.08 -9.96 11.11
N VAL A 525 -42.34 -9.61 10.82
CA VAL A 525 -42.69 -8.73 9.69
C VAL A 525 -42.06 -7.36 9.84
N LYS A 526 -42.07 -6.76 11.05
CA LYS A 526 -41.38 -5.47 11.32
C LYS A 526 -39.89 -5.55 11.03
N TRP A 527 -39.23 -6.67 11.31
CA TRP A 527 -37.79 -6.84 11.02
C TRP A 527 -37.51 -6.97 9.52
N ILE A 528 -38.42 -7.56 8.77
CA ILE A 528 -38.25 -7.84 7.34
C ILE A 528 -38.75 -6.68 6.48
N GLN A 529 -39.61 -5.80 7.00
CA GLN A 529 -40.25 -4.71 6.25
C GLN A 529 -39.27 -3.91 5.40
N ASP A 530 -38.13 -3.55 5.97
CA ASP A 530 -37.09 -2.81 5.26
C ASP A 530 -36.20 -3.72 4.42
N SER A 531 -35.74 -4.84 5.00
CA SER A 531 -34.80 -5.77 4.36
C SER A 531 -35.38 -6.53 3.18
N LYS A 532 -36.70 -6.64 3.10
CA LYS A 532 -37.49 -7.41 2.12
C LYS A 532 -36.97 -8.84 1.89
N ARG A 533 -36.35 -9.43 2.92
CA ARG A 533 -35.83 -10.79 2.88
C ARG A 533 -36.97 -11.80 2.83
N TYR A 534 -36.86 -12.75 1.91
CA TYR A 534 -37.80 -13.87 1.87
C TYR A 534 -37.57 -14.80 3.06
N VAL A 535 -38.64 -15.07 3.82
CA VAL A 535 -38.62 -15.98 4.97
C VAL A 535 -39.69 -17.06 4.78
N PRO A 536 -39.30 -18.29 4.42
CA PRO A 536 -40.24 -19.35 4.14
C PRO A 536 -41.04 -19.78 5.38
N GLU A 537 -40.43 -19.73 6.58
CA GLU A 537 -41.09 -20.06 7.84
C GLU A 537 -42.28 -19.14 8.11
N LEU A 538 -42.16 -17.86 7.79
CA LEU A 538 -43.23 -16.87 7.96
C LEU A 538 -44.43 -17.22 7.08
N ILE A 539 -44.20 -17.57 5.81
CA ILE A 539 -45.25 -18.01 4.87
C ILE A 539 -45.88 -19.33 5.34
N ARG A 540 -45.06 -20.28 5.78
CA ARG A 540 -45.54 -21.56 6.34
C ARG A 540 -46.44 -21.34 7.55
N ILE A 541 -46.03 -20.50 8.50
CA ILE A 541 -46.76 -20.25 9.75
C ILE A 541 -48.05 -19.49 9.50
N THR A 542 -48.02 -18.45 8.66
CA THR A 542 -49.24 -17.70 8.31
C THR A 542 -50.23 -18.60 7.57
N ARG A 543 -49.76 -19.46 6.65
CA ARG A 543 -50.59 -20.50 6.02
C ARG A 543 -51.17 -21.47 7.05
N MET A 544 -50.34 -21.95 7.97
CA MET A 544 -50.77 -22.87 9.03
C MET A 544 -51.87 -22.25 9.91
N ILE A 545 -51.75 -20.98 10.30
CA ILE A 545 -52.76 -20.30 11.13
C ILE A 545 -54.04 -20.03 10.31
N LEU A 546 -53.93 -19.70 9.01
CA LEU A 546 -55.08 -19.58 8.12
C LEU A 546 -55.85 -20.89 7.99
N GLU A 547 -55.15 -22.02 7.94
CA GLU A 547 -55.77 -23.35 7.93
C GLU A 547 -56.56 -23.62 9.23
N LEU A 548 -56.10 -23.12 10.38
CA LEU A 548 -56.83 -23.21 11.66
C LEU A 548 -58.06 -22.28 11.74
N ALA A 549 -58.22 -21.36 10.77
CA ALA A 549 -59.34 -20.43 10.68
C ALA A 549 -60.50 -20.94 9.80
N VAL A 550 -60.33 -22.08 9.14
CA VAL A 550 -61.28 -22.65 8.18
C VAL A 550 -61.81 -23.99 8.70
N GLU A 551 -63.09 -24.28 8.48
CA GLU A 551 -63.68 -25.58 8.77
C GLU A 551 -63.08 -26.65 7.84
N LYS A 552 -62.57 -27.75 8.42
CA LYS A 552 -61.86 -28.80 7.67
C LYS A 552 -62.81 -29.64 6.81
N ARG A 553 -62.39 -29.99 5.59
CA ARG A 553 -63.08 -30.98 4.74
C ARG A 553 -62.48 -32.38 4.92
N ASP A 554 -63.20 -33.41 4.49
CA ASP A 554 -62.72 -34.80 4.54
C ASP A 554 -61.41 -35.02 3.76
N GLU A 555 -61.20 -34.26 2.67
CA GLU A 555 -59.96 -34.26 1.87
C GLU A 555 -58.76 -33.63 2.62
N ASP A 556 -59.03 -32.68 3.53
CA ASP A 556 -57.99 -31.97 4.31
C ASP A 556 -57.49 -32.83 5.50
N LEU A 557 -58.17 -33.93 5.83
CA LEU A 557 -57.81 -34.85 6.93
C LEU A 557 -56.58 -35.71 6.60
N PHE A 558 -56.24 -35.90 5.31
CA PHE A 558 -55.00 -36.53 4.86
C PHE A 558 -53.83 -35.53 4.88
N ARG A 559 -53.51 -35.04 6.08
CA ARG A 559 -52.41 -34.09 6.27
C ARG A 559 -51.07 -34.82 6.14
N ASP A 560 -50.20 -34.35 5.25
CA ASP A 560 -48.81 -34.80 5.21
C ASP A 560 -48.16 -34.48 6.58
N PRO A 561 -47.76 -35.49 7.39
CA PRO A 561 -47.31 -35.28 8.77
C PRO A 561 -46.07 -34.36 8.89
N PHE A 562 -45.39 -34.13 7.76
CA PHE A 562 -44.23 -33.27 7.62
C PHE A 562 -44.56 -31.79 7.32
N ALA A 563 -45.79 -31.47 6.91
CA ALA A 563 -46.16 -30.10 6.53
C ALA A 563 -46.17 -29.14 7.74
N TYR A 564 -46.61 -29.63 8.91
CA TYR A 564 -46.77 -28.81 10.12
C TYR A 564 -46.44 -29.60 11.42
N PRO A 565 -45.15 -29.77 11.76
CA PRO A 565 -44.74 -30.53 12.95
C PRO A 565 -45.22 -29.92 14.29
N ASN A 566 -45.72 -28.68 14.28
CA ASN A 566 -45.99 -27.84 15.45
C ASN A 566 -47.45 -27.87 15.89
N VAL A 567 -48.35 -28.43 15.07
CA VAL A 567 -49.77 -28.53 15.39
C VAL A 567 -49.99 -29.83 16.14
N SER A 568 -50.54 -29.76 17.35
CA SER A 568 -50.72 -30.95 18.20
C SER A 568 -51.63 -31.98 17.52
N ARG A 569 -51.08 -33.18 17.26
CA ARG A 569 -51.82 -34.33 16.69
C ARG A 569 -52.87 -34.90 17.64
N LYS A 570 -52.79 -34.60 18.94
CA LYS A 570 -53.70 -35.15 19.95
C LYS A 570 -55.13 -34.62 19.78
N ASN A 571 -55.30 -33.51 19.06
CA ASN A 571 -56.60 -32.91 18.79
C ASN A 571 -56.75 -32.70 17.27
N ASN A 572 -57.12 -33.76 16.53
CA ASN A 572 -57.43 -33.64 15.10
C ASN A 572 -58.60 -32.67 14.81
N ASN A 573 -59.35 -32.25 15.84
CA ASN A 573 -60.52 -31.35 15.79
C ASN A 573 -60.23 -29.89 16.26
N ILE A 574 -59.01 -29.38 16.15
CA ILE A 574 -58.69 -27.98 16.54
C ILE A 574 -59.26 -26.99 15.49
N ASP A 575 -60.56 -26.72 15.59
CA ASP A 575 -61.24 -25.55 15.02
C ASP A 575 -61.09 -24.38 16.00
N VAL A 576 -59.85 -24.04 16.38
CA VAL A 576 -59.59 -23.10 17.50
C VAL A 576 -59.82 -21.65 17.09
N LEU A 577 -59.51 -21.29 15.84
CA LEU A 577 -59.70 -19.93 15.31
C LEU A 577 -61.00 -19.79 14.48
N VAL A 578 -61.70 -20.89 14.20
CA VAL A 578 -62.98 -20.89 13.49
C VAL A 578 -64.03 -20.16 14.32
N GLN A 579 -64.74 -19.24 13.67
CA GLN A 579 -65.83 -18.51 14.30
C GLN A 579 -67.07 -19.41 14.39
N LYS A 580 -67.51 -19.73 15.62
CA LYS A 580 -68.69 -20.58 15.86
C LYS A 580 -70.00 -19.78 15.86
N GLU A 581 -69.97 -18.57 16.40
CA GLU A 581 -71.16 -17.70 16.56
C GLU A 581 -71.00 -16.39 15.80
N LYS A 582 -72.12 -15.83 15.33
CA LYS A 582 -72.14 -14.56 14.60
C LYS A 582 -71.88 -13.37 15.53
N VAL A 583 -70.81 -12.63 15.27
CA VAL A 583 -70.47 -11.39 15.99
C VAL A 583 -70.91 -10.19 15.14
N LYS A 584 -71.78 -9.32 15.70
CA LYS A 584 -72.37 -8.19 14.95
C LYS A 584 -71.40 -7.03 14.74
N ASN A 585 -70.67 -6.66 15.79
CA ASN A 585 -69.76 -5.51 15.80
C ASN A 585 -68.35 -5.97 16.15
N MET A 586 -67.35 -5.29 15.60
CA MET A 586 -65.97 -5.51 16.03
C MET A 586 -65.80 -5.15 17.50
N PRO A 587 -65.05 -5.95 18.28
CA PRO A 587 -64.64 -5.55 19.61
C PRO A 587 -63.84 -4.24 19.58
N GLU A 588 -64.18 -3.32 20.47
CA GLU A 588 -63.61 -1.97 20.55
C GLU A 588 -62.17 -1.99 21.09
N GLY A 589 -61.27 -1.23 20.47
CA GLY A 589 -59.90 -1.02 20.96
C GLY A 589 -58.82 -1.89 20.30
N VAL A 590 -57.57 -1.63 20.69
CA VAL A 590 -56.38 -2.38 20.27
C VAL A 590 -56.14 -3.50 21.29
N LEU A 591 -55.95 -4.73 20.81
CA LEU A 591 -55.65 -5.89 21.64
C LEU A 591 -54.45 -5.63 22.57
N LYS A 592 -54.66 -5.76 23.88
CA LYS A 592 -53.63 -5.50 24.90
C LYS A 592 -52.79 -6.75 25.15
N LEU A 593 -51.54 -6.57 25.57
CA LEU A 593 -50.65 -7.69 25.93
C LEU A 593 -51.18 -8.48 27.14
N SER A 594 -51.87 -7.81 28.06
CA SER A 594 -52.55 -8.41 29.21
C SER A 594 -53.64 -9.41 28.78
N GLU A 595 -54.32 -9.19 27.66
CA GLU A 595 -55.36 -10.08 27.15
C GLU A 595 -54.79 -11.36 26.51
N ILE A 596 -53.55 -11.32 26.02
CA ILE A 596 -52.86 -12.48 25.44
C ILE A 596 -52.16 -13.30 26.54
N PHE A 597 -51.45 -12.62 27.44
CA PHE A 597 -50.56 -13.27 28.41
C PHE A 597 -51.13 -13.44 29.81
N GLY A 598 -52.10 -12.60 30.20
CA GLY A 598 -52.73 -12.61 31.51
C GLY A 598 -53.57 -13.85 31.79
N GLU A 599 -53.89 -14.06 33.07
CA GLU A 599 -54.81 -15.09 33.53
C GLU A 599 -56.24 -14.54 33.42
N SER A 600 -56.96 -14.97 32.37
CA SER A 600 -58.37 -14.64 32.08
C SER A 600 -58.74 -13.15 32.06
N GLY A 601 -58.63 -12.52 30.89
CA GLY A 601 -59.27 -11.22 30.64
C GLY A 601 -60.78 -11.33 30.39
N GLU A 602 -61.49 -10.23 30.61
CA GLU A 602 -62.96 -10.05 30.50
C GLU A 602 -63.56 -10.29 29.10
N MET A 603 -62.72 -10.55 28.08
CA MET A 603 -63.16 -10.68 26.68
C MET A 603 -63.61 -12.11 26.34
N ASN A 604 -64.74 -12.20 25.65
CA ASN A 604 -65.27 -13.47 25.14
C ASN A 604 -64.30 -14.09 24.11
N GLU A 605 -64.15 -15.43 24.12
CA GLU A 605 -63.29 -16.15 23.15
C GLU A 605 -63.61 -15.80 21.69
N ASN A 606 -64.89 -15.59 21.37
CA ASN A 606 -65.37 -15.20 20.05
C ASN A 606 -64.86 -13.82 19.61
N GLN A 607 -64.70 -12.87 20.54
CA GLN A 607 -64.13 -11.55 20.26
C GLN A 607 -62.60 -11.65 20.07
N LEU A 608 -61.92 -12.48 20.86
CA LEU A 608 -60.49 -12.77 20.70
C LEU A 608 -60.20 -13.43 19.34
N ARG A 609 -61.03 -14.38 18.90
CA ARG A 609 -60.95 -14.98 17.55
C ARG A 609 -61.02 -13.92 16.46
N CYS A 610 -61.95 -12.96 16.55
CA CYS A 610 -62.07 -11.85 15.61
C CYS A 610 -60.83 -10.94 15.61
N HIS A 611 -60.28 -10.60 16.78
CA HIS A 611 -59.04 -9.80 16.88
C HIS A 611 -57.81 -10.51 16.31
N PHE A 612 -57.68 -11.81 16.57
CA PHE A 612 -56.60 -12.63 16.03
C PHE A 612 -56.73 -12.80 14.52
N LEU A 613 -57.94 -13.03 14.00
CA LEU A 613 -58.17 -13.08 12.57
C LEU A 613 -57.84 -11.73 11.91
N LYS A 614 -58.30 -10.60 12.46
CA LYS A 614 -57.92 -9.26 11.98
C LYS A 614 -56.41 -9.07 11.95
N SER A 615 -55.72 -9.47 13.01
CA SER A 615 -54.26 -9.38 13.11
C SER A 615 -53.54 -10.28 12.10
N LEU A 616 -54.07 -11.47 11.85
CA LEU A 616 -53.55 -12.40 10.85
C LEU A 616 -53.72 -11.83 9.43
N LEU A 617 -54.90 -11.32 9.10
CA LEU A 617 -55.18 -10.68 7.81
C LEU A 617 -54.26 -9.47 7.57
N GLN A 618 -54.00 -8.66 8.60
CA GLN A 618 -53.01 -7.57 8.52
C GLN A 618 -51.58 -8.08 8.27
N VAL A 619 -51.18 -9.19 8.89
CA VAL A 619 -49.87 -9.82 8.66
C VAL A 619 -49.77 -10.34 7.23
N VAL A 620 -50.82 -11.00 6.73
CA VAL A 620 -50.88 -11.47 5.35
C VAL A 620 -50.80 -10.28 4.39
N ASP A 621 -51.60 -9.23 4.59
CA ASP A 621 -51.52 -8.00 3.78
C ASP A 621 -50.10 -7.42 3.76
N SER A 622 -49.48 -7.26 4.92
CA SER A 622 -48.12 -6.75 5.05
C SER A 622 -47.12 -7.62 4.29
N THR A 623 -47.20 -8.94 4.42
CA THR A 623 -46.32 -9.87 3.68
C THR A 623 -46.55 -9.82 2.18
N THR A 624 -47.78 -9.64 1.71
CA THR A 624 -48.09 -9.50 0.27
C THR A 624 -47.49 -8.22 -0.33
N ASN A 625 -47.37 -7.15 0.46
CA ASN A 625 -46.72 -5.90 0.06
C ASN A 625 -45.18 -6.04 0.07
N ILE A 626 -44.62 -6.70 1.09
CA ILE A 626 -43.17 -6.89 1.20
C ILE A 626 -42.64 -7.76 0.04
N TYR A 627 -43.35 -8.84 -0.30
CA TYR A 627 -42.93 -9.80 -1.33
C TYR A 627 -43.48 -9.49 -2.72
N GLU A 628 -44.02 -8.29 -2.93
CA GLU A 628 -44.43 -7.82 -4.25
C GLU A 628 -43.27 -7.78 -5.26
N SER A 629 -42.04 -7.57 -4.80
CA SER A 629 -40.83 -7.62 -5.64
C SER A 629 -40.46 -9.04 -6.13
N LEU A 630 -41.07 -10.09 -5.57
CA LEU A 630 -40.84 -11.48 -5.92
C LEU A 630 -41.84 -11.96 -6.99
N ASN A 631 -42.05 -11.16 -8.04
CA ASN A 631 -43.11 -11.34 -9.04
C ASN A 631 -43.18 -12.79 -9.57
N PHE A 632 -42.04 -13.39 -9.92
CA PHE A 632 -42.00 -14.74 -10.50
C PHE A 632 -42.44 -15.87 -9.56
N SER A 633 -42.28 -15.68 -8.26
CA SER A 633 -42.62 -16.68 -7.24
C SER A 633 -43.90 -16.33 -6.50
N TYR A 634 -44.54 -15.20 -6.84
CA TYR A 634 -45.69 -14.66 -6.11
C TYR A 634 -46.87 -15.63 -6.08
N GLU A 635 -47.21 -16.23 -7.23
CA GLU A 635 -48.24 -17.27 -7.36
C GLU A 635 -47.95 -18.50 -6.49
N ALA A 636 -46.70 -18.99 -6.50
CA ALA A 636 -46.30 -20.15 -5.70
C ALA A 636 -46.33 -19.87 -4.20
N ILE A 637 -46.06 -18.62 -3.78
CA ILE A 637 -46.04 -18.21 -2.37
C ILE A 637 -47.46 -17.99 -1.83
N PHE A 638 -48.26 -17.17 -2.52
CA PHE A 638 -49.56 -16.72 -2.02
C PHE A 638 -50.75 -17.53 -2.56
N GLY A 639 -50.59 -18.32 -3.62
CA GLY A 639 -51.64 -19.18 -4.17
C GLY A 639 -52.28 -20.11 -3.13
N PRO A 640 -51.49 -20.87 -2.35
CA PRO A 640 -52.03 -21.71 -1.28
C PRO A 640 -52.73 -20.92 -0.17
N GLN A 641 -52.28 -19.70 0.13
CA GLN A 641 -52.91 -18.85 1.15
C GLN A 641 -54.23 -18.27 0.64
N LEU A 642 -54.31 -17.89 -0.64
CA LEU A 642 -55.52 -17.42 -1.31
C LEU A 642 -56.63 -18.47 -1.26
N GLU A 643 -56.28 -19.75 -1.41
CA GLU A 643 -57.23 -20.84 -1.30
C GLU A 643 -57.90 -20.89 0.08
N PHE A 644 -57.12 -20.78 1.17
CA PHE A 644 -57.69 -20.73 2.52
C PHE A 644 -58.49 -19.46 2.78
N LEU A 645 -58.02 -18.29 2.31
CA LEU A 645 -58.75 -17.03 2.47
C LEU A 645 -60.15 -17.08 1.85
N LYS A 646 -60.30 -17.70 0.67
CA LYS A 646 -61.61 -17.88 0.01
C LYS A 646 -62.54 -18.86 0.74
N ARG A 647 -62.01 -19.75 1.57
CA ARG A 647 -62.79 -20.74 2.32
C ARG A 647 -63.28 -20.23 3.68
N ILE A 648 -62.79 -19.09 4.16
CA ILE A 648 -63.25 -18.51 5.44
C ILE A 648 -64.73 -18.11 5.30
N ASP A 649 -65.56 -18.57 6.24
CA ASP A 649 -66.99 -18.26 6.25
C ASP A 649 -67.25 -16.80 6.65
N GLY A 650 -67.43 -15.94 5.65
CA GLY A 650 -67.76 -14.53 5.83
C GLY A 650 -69.03 -14.32 6.64
N SER A 651 -70.03 -15.20 6.56
CA SER A 651 -71.37 -14.96 7.12
C SER A 651 -71.40 -14.78 8.65
N LYS A 652 -70.43 -15.37 9.34
CA LYS A 652 -70.27 -15.34 10.81
C LYS A 652 -69.39 -14.17 11.29
N LEU A 653 -68.71 -13.47 10.39
CA LEU A 653 -67.80 -12.37 10.70
C LEU A 653 -68.49 -11.00 10.76
N PRO A 654 -67.97 -10.03 11.53
CA PRO A 654 -68.37 -8.63 11.46
C PRO A 654 -68.11 -8.03 10.07
N LYS A 655 -68.93 -7.05 9.64
CA LYS A 655 -68.83 -6.40 8.32
C LYS A 655 -67.42 -5.85 8.03
N GLU A 656 -66.81 -5.18 9.00
CA GLU A 656 -65.44 -4.66 8.84
C GLU A 656 -64.40 -5.75 8.49
N LEU A 657 -64.55 -6.95 9.05
CA LEU A 657 -63.63 -8.06 8.77
C LEU A 657 -63.93 -8.72 7.43
N GLN A 658 -65.21 -8.76 7.03
CA GLN A 658 -65.61 -9.21 5.69
C GLN A 658 -64.99 -8.31 4.63
N ASP A 659 -65.10 -6.98 4.80
CA ASP A 659 -64.52 -6.01 3.87
C ASP A 659 -62.99 -6.17 3.77
N ILE A 660 -62.29 -6.37 4.90
CA ILE A 660 -60.84 -6.60 4.89
C ILE A 660 -60.50 -7.90 4.16
N LEU A 661 -61.27 -8.97 4.40
CA LEU A 661 -61.06 -10.26 3.75
C LEU A 661 -61.26 -10.18 2.22
N GLU A 662 -62.36 -9.57 1.78
CA GLU A 662 -62.70 -9.41 0.37
C GLU A 662 -61.63 -8.58 -0.35
N ASN A 663 -61.26 -7.42 0.21
CA ASN A 663 -60.19 -6.57 -0.35
C ASN A 663 -58.85 -7.32 -0.47
N LEU A 664 -58.51 -8.18 0.50
CA LEU A 664 -57.28 -8.96 0.44
C LEU A 664 -57.33 -10.08 -0.60
N VAL A 665 -58.48 -10.75 -0.72
CA VAL A 665 -58.69 -11.78 -1.74
C VAL A 665 -58.58 -11.18 -3.14
N GLU A 666 -59.23 -10.04 -3.39
CA GLU A 666 -59.16 -9.31 -4.67
C GLU A 666 -57.74 -8.82 -4.98
N LYS A 667 -57.05 -8.29 -3.98
CA LYS A 667 -55.67 -7.81 -4.14
C LYS A 667 -54.70 -8.95 -4.49
N ILE A 668 -54.78 -10.08 -3.79
CA ILE A 668 -53.90 -11.23 -4.04
C ILE A 668 -54.25 -11.89 -5.37
N SER A 669 -55.53 -12.06 -5.69
CA SER A 669 -55.94 -12.64 -6.97
C SER A 669 -55.49 -11.77 -8.15
N GLY A 670 -55.68 -10.45 -8.08
CA GLY A 670 -55.23 -9.50 -9.10
C GLY A 670 -53.72 -9.53 -9.31
N LYS A 671 -52.93 -9.53 -8.23
CA LYS A 671 -51.46 -9.63 -8.32
C LYS A 671 -50.98 -10.97 -8.88
N ILE A 672 -51.65 -12.08 -8.53
CA ILE A 672 -51.33 -13.39 -9.12
C ILE A 672 -51.58 -13.36 -10.62
N GLU A 673 -52.70 -12.80 -11.08
CA GLU A 673 -52.98 -12.67 -12.52
C GLU A 673 -51.98 -11.77 -13.24
N GLU A 674 -51.58 -10.64 -12.63
CA GLU A 674 -50.56 -9.74 -13.16
C GLU A 674 -49.20 -10.45 -13.31
N PHE A 675 -48.81 -11.25 -12.32
CA PHE A 675 -47.50 -11.89 -12.25
C PHE A 675 -47.43 -13.31 -12.83
N LYS A 676 -48.52 -13.81 -13.43
CA LYS A 676 -48.55 -15.12 -14.09
C LYS A 676 -47.33 -15.28 -15.00
N PRO A 677 -46.46 -16.28 -14.75
CA PRO A 677 -45.21 -16.40 -15.45
C PRO A 677 -45.46 -16.66 -16.94
N ARG A 678 -45.05 -15.72 -17.81
CA ARG A 678 -44.95 -15.99 -19.25
C ARG A 678 -43.89 -17.07 -19.42
N THR A 679 -44.32 -18.27 -19.81
CA THR A 679 -43.59 -19.56 -19.84
C THR A 679 -42.29 -19.59 -20.67
N HIS A 680 -41.82 -18.47 -21.22
CA HIS A 680 -40.80 -18.46 -22.27
C HIS A 680 -39.45 -17.83 -21.88
N ARG A 681 -39.26 -17.36 -20.64
CA ARG A 681 -37.99 -16.71 -20.27
C ARG A 681 -37.53 -17.06 -18.85
N GLN A 682 -37.15 -18.32 -18.64
CA GLN A 682 -36.08 -18.57 -17.67
C GLN A 682 -34.86 -17.77 -18.16
N ARG A 683 -34.60 -16.62 -17.53
CA ARG A 683 -33.46 -15.77 -17.90
C ARG A 683 -32.21 -16.60 -17.73
N LYS A 684 -31.53 -16.93 -18.84
CA LYS A 684 -30.15 -17.40 -18.81
C LYS A 684 -29.38 -16.41 -17.95
N VAL A 685 -28.75 -16.89 -16.87
CA VAL A 685 -27.85 -16.08 -16.04
C VAL A 685 -26.84 -15.45 -16.99
N ILE A 686 -26.89 -14.12 -17.13
CA ILE A 686 -25.96 -13.38 -17.97
C ILE A 686 -24.62 -13.44 -17.25
N LYS A 687 -23.78 -14.42 -17.60
CA LYS A 687 -22.41 -14.51 -17.08
C LYS A 687 -21.65 -13.28 -17.58
N LYS A 688 -21.13 -12.45 -16.67
CA LYS A 688 -20.24 -11.35 -17.03
C LYS A 688 -19.03 -11.93 -17.77
N VAL A 689 -18.88 -11.61 -19.05
CA VAL A 689 -17.72 -12.00 -19.85
C VAL A 689 -16.54 -11.19 -19.32
N HIS A 690 -15.56 -11.86 -18.72
CA HIS A 690 -14.36 -11.19 -18.22
C HIS A 690 -13.52 -10.71 -19.41
N MET A 691 -13.00 -9.49 -19.33
CA MET A 691 -12.08 -8.99 -20.36
C MET A 691 -10.82 -9.86 -20.39
N ILE A 692 -10.27 -10.07 -21.58
CA ILE A 692 -8.99 -10.77 -21.74
C ILE A 692 -7.92 -10.00 -20.97
N LYS A 693 -7.06 -10.70 -20.22
CA LYS A 693 -5.98 -10.08 -19.46
C LYS A 693 -5.03 -9.34 -20.42
N MET A 694 -4.98 -8.01 -20.30
CA MET A 694 -4.04 -7.18 -21.04
C MET A 694 -2.64 -7.34 -20.41
N LEU A 695 -1.63 -7.65 -21.21
CA LEU A 695 -0.24 -7.74 -20.77
C LEU A 695 0.54 -6.54 -21.30
N ASP A 696 1.37 -5.95 -20.44
CA ASP A 696 2.25 -4.85 -20.84
C ASP A 696 3.41 -5.38 -21.71
N PRO A 697 3.71 -4.72 -22.84
CA PRO A 697 4.79 -5.14 -23.71
C PRO A 697 6.15 -4.83 -23.07
N VAL A 698 7.02 -5.85 -22.97
CA VAL A 698 8.39 -5.68 -22.47
C VAL A 698 9.28 -5.13 -23.59
N ILE A 699 9.41 -3.80 -23.66
CA ILE A 699 10.20 -3.09 -24.68
C ILE A 699 11.33 -2.31 -23.98
N GLU A 700 12.54 -2.38 -24.52
CA GLU A 700 13.66 -1.54 -24.10
C GLU A 700 13.51 -0.14 -24.74
N GLU A 701 13.40 0.92 -23.95
CA GLU A 701 13.19 2.31 -24.44
C GLU A 701 14.29 2.76 -25.42
N ASP A 702 15.56 2.44 -25.12
CA ASP A 702 16.74 2.77 -25.94
C ASP A 702 17.24 1.54 -26.73
N PHE A 703 16.35 0.83 -27.44
CA PHE A 703 16.73 -0.36 -28.20
C PHE A 703 17.77 -0.05 -29.29
N ASP A 704 18.95 -0.67 -29.18
CA ASP A 704 20.06 -0.54 -30.12
C ASP A 704 20.47 -1.94 -30.63
N PRO A 705 20.17 -2.30 -31.89
CA PRO A 705 20.46 -3.64 -32.42
C PRO A 705 21.96 -3.92 -32.56
N SER A 706 22.81 -2.89 -32.48
CA SER A 706 24.27 -3.06 -32.50
C SER A 706 24.82 -3.51 -31.14
N LYS A 707 24.05 -3.30 -30.06
CA LYS A 707 24.41 -3.69 -28.71
C LYS A 707 23.70 -5.00 -28.34
N PRO A 708 24.38 -5.92 -27.66
CA PRO A 708 23.69 -7.07 -27.08
C PRO A 708 22.67 -6.56 -26.05
N LYS A 709 21.56 -7.28 -25.89
CA LYS A 709 20.55 -6.98 -24.86
C LYS A 709 21.24 -6.69 -23.53
N ARG A 710 20.94 -5.55 -22.92
CA ARG A 710 21.39 -5.26 -21.57
C ARG A 710 20.62 -6.21 -20.67
N GLY A 711 21.30 -7.23 -20.13
CA GLY A 711 20.77 -7.90 -18.94
C GLY A 711 20.44 -6.82 -17.91
N MET A 712 19.31 -6.94 -17.23
CA MET A 712 18.75 -5.94 -16.31
C MET A 712 19.76 -5.44 -15.25
N HIS A 713 20.86 -6.17 -15.03
CA HIS A 713 21.96 -5.76 -14.17
C HIS A 713 23.19 -5.33 -14.98
N LYS A 714 23.69 -4.13 -14.65
CA LYS A 714 24.95 -3.52 -15.13
C LYS A 714 26.22 -4.39 -14.86
N ARG A 715 26.06 -5.56 -14.22
CA ARG A 715 27.10 -6.52 -13.81
C ARG A 715 26.56 -7.96 -13.88
N ASP A 716 25.91 -8.35 -14.97
CA ASP A 716 25.57 -9.76 -15.17
C ASP A 716 26.84 -10.54 -15.57
N PRO A 717 27.39 -11.40 -14.69
CA PRO A 717 28.65 -12.10 -14.94
C PRO A 717 28.59 -12.96 -16.21
N ASN A 718 27.40 -13.47 -16.56
CA ASN A 718 27.21 -14.28 -17.77
C ASN A 718 27.32 -13.44 -19.05
N ALA A 719 26.89 -12.19 -19.02
CA ALA A 719 27.00 -11.28 -20.16
C ALA A 719 28.46 -10.87 -20.40
N GLU A 720 29.21 -10.62 -19.32
CA GLU A 720 30.65 -10.35 -19.38
C GLU A 720 31.42 -11.56 -19.88
N GLU A 721 31.14 -12.76 -19.35
CA GLU A 721 31.79 -13.98 -19.79
C GLU A 721 31.55 -14.24 -21.29
N LYS A 722 30.32 -14.07 -21.78
CA LYS A 722 30.00 -14.18 -23.22
C LYS A 722 30.76 -13.15 -24.06
N ARG A 723 30.89 -11.91 -23.57
CA ARG A 723 31.68 -10.86 -24.23
C ARG A 723 33.16 -11.26 -24.30
N MET A 724 33.72 -11.75 -23.19
CA MET A 724 35.12 -12.18 -23.10
C MET A 724 35.39 -13.39 -24.00
N LYS A 725 34.53 -14.41 -23.98
CA LYS A 725 34.60 -15.57 -24.88
C LYS A 725 34.60 -15.14 -26.36
N LYS A 726 33.77 -14.16 -26.73
CA LYS A 726 33.72 -13.62 -28.10
C LYS A 726 35.03 -12.89 -28.47
N LEU A 727 35.58 -12.09 -27.56
CA LEU A 727 36.86 -11.40 -27.76
C LEU A 727 38.00 -12.41 -27.94
N ILE A 728 38.14 -13.36 -27.02
CA ILE A 728 39.14 -14.43 -27.08
C ILE A 728 39.05 -15.18 -28.41
N LYS A 729 37.84 -15.59 -28.82
CA LYS A 729 37.62 -16.30 -30.08
C LYS A 729 38.01 -15.47 -31.31
N ASN A 730 37.77 -14.16 -31.30
CA ASN A 730 38.14 -13.27 -32.39
C ASN A 730 39.66 -13.08 -32.47
N GLU A 731 40.32 -12.84 -31.33
CA GLU A 731 41.77 -12.70 -31.24
C GLU A 731 42.48 -14.00 -31.63
N GLN A 732 42.02 -15.15 -31.11
CA GLN A 732 42.54 -16.47 -31.49
C GLN A 732 42.41 -16.71 -33.00
N ARG A 733 41.27 -16.40 -33.60
CA ARG A 733 41.07 -16.53 -35.06
C ARG A 733 41.99 -15.59 -35.84
N GLY A 734 42.22 -14.37 -35.35
CA GLY A 734 43.15 -13.42 -35.92
C GLY A 734 44.59 -13.94 -35.87
N ALA A 735 45.05 -14.35 -34.70
CA ALA A 735 46.39 -14.87 -34.45
C ALA A 735 46.68 -16.12 -35.30
N ILE A 736 45.79 -17.12 -35.28
CA ILE A 736 45.92 -18.34 -36.11
C ILE A 736 45.99 -17.98 -37.59
N LYS A 737 45.19 -17.01 -38.05
CA LYS A 737 45.19 -16.59 -39.45
C LYS A 737 46.52 -15.94 -39.84
N GLU A 738 47.09 -15.06 -39.02
CA GLU A 738 48.39 -14.45 -39.30
C GLU A 738 49.50 -15.50 -39.30
N LEU A 739 49.56 -16.39 -38.30
CA LEU A 739 50.54 -17.49 -38.25
C LEU A 739 50.47 -18.39 -39.50
N ARG A 740 49.27 -18.73 -39.96
CA ARG A 740 49.11 -19.52 -41.20
C ARG A 740 49.61 -18.77 -42.44
N MET A 741 49.40 -17.45 -42.50
CA MET A 741 49.87 -16.64 -43.63
C MET A 741 51.39 -16.44 -43.58
N ASP A 742 51.97 -16.33 -42.39
CA ASP A 742 53.41 -16.27 -42.16
C ASP A 742 54.09 -17.58 -42.55
N ALA A 743 53.54 -18.73 -42.12
CA ALA A 743 54.01 -20.05 -42.53
C ALA A 743 53.96 -20.24 -44.05
N ARG A 744 52.89 -19.79 -44.72
CA ARG A 744 52.79 -19.81 -46.19
C ARG A 744 53.83 -18.92 -46.86
N PHE A 745 54.12 -17.76 -46.28
CA PHE A 745 55.15 -16.87 -46.80
C PHE A 745 56.54 -17.51 -46.68
N ILE A 746 56.89 -18.03 -45.49
CA ILE A 746 58.15 -18.73 -45.25
C ILE A 746 58.29 -19.92 -46.20
N ALA A 747 57.26 -20.75 -46.36
CA ALA A 747 57.27 -21.88 -47.28
C ALA A 747 57.56 -21.45 -48.72
N ARG A 748 56.98 -20.33 -49.18
CA ARG A 748 57.25 -19.78 -50.53
C ARG A 748 58.70 -19.32 -50.66
N VAL A 749 59.22 -18.58 -49.68
CA VAL A 749 60.62 -18.11 -49.68
C VAL A 749 61.59 -19.29 -49.68
N GLN A 750 61.34 -20.31 -48.86
CA GLN A 750 62.13 -21.54 -48.82
C GLN A 750 62.07 -22.30 -50.15
N GLN A 751 60.89 -22.43 -50.76
CA GLN A 751 60.73 -23.09 -52.06
C GLN A 751 61.50 -22.36 -53.16
N GLN A 752 61.38 -21.02 -53.23
CA GLN A 752 62.14 -20.20 -54.19
C GLN A 752 63.65 -20.35 -53.97
N LYS A 753 64.12 -20.28 -52.72
CA LYS A 753 65.54 -20.50 -52.40
C LYS A 753 66.02 -21.88 -52.85
N LYS A 754 65.22 -22.93 -52.63
CA LYS A 754 65.55 -24.30 -53.07
C LYS A 754 65.57 -24.44 -54.59
N GLN A 755 64.65 -23.80 -55.30
CA GLN A 755 64.62 -23.77 -56.76
C GLN A 755 65.85 -23.05 -57.33
N ASN A 756 66.16 -21.85 -56.84
CA ASN A 756 67.32 -21.08 -57.27
C ASN A 756 68.63 -21.86 -57.01
N LEU A 757 68.78 -22.47 -55.83
CA LEU A 757 69.95 -23.29 -55.52
C LEU A 757 70.09 -24.51 -56.44
N LYS A 758 68.96 -25.13 -56.83
CA LYS A 758 68.95 -26.24 -57.78
C LYS A 758 69.37 -25.76 -59.18
N GLU A 759 68.80 -24.65 -59.65
CA GLU A 759 69.15 -24.05 -60.95
C GLU A 759 70.63 -23.65 -61.01
N GLU A 760 71.15 -23.01 -59.96
CA GLU A 760 72.58 -22.68 -59.84
C GLU A 760 73.45 -23.93 -59.86
N ARG A 761 73.06 -24.99 -59.15
CA ARG A 761 73.77 -26.27 -59.14
C ARG A 761 73.76 -26.92 -60.51
N ASP A 762 72.61 -26.96 -61.18
CA ASP A 762 72.45 -27.57 -62.51
C ASP A 762 73.28 -26.80 -63.56
N LEU A 763 73.29 -25.46 -63.51
CA LEU A 763 74.13 -24.62 -64.37
C LEU A 763 75.63 -24.83 -64.11
N LYS A 764 76.07 -24.86 -62.84
CA LYS A 764 77.46 -25.15 -62.48
C LYS A 764 77.88 -26.54 -62.95
N THR A 765 77.04 -27.54 -62.71
CA THR A 765 77.28 -28.93 -63.13
C THR A 765 77.38 -29.02 -64.65
N ARG A 766 76.46 -28.39 -65.38
CA ARG A 766 76.51 -28.30 -66.85
C ARG A 766 77.79 -27.62 -67.34
N LYS A 767 78.21 -26.52 -66.71
CA LYS A 767 79.46 -25.81 -67.06
C LYS A 767 80.70 -26.67 -66.82
N ILE A 768 80.76 -27.37 -65.67
CA ILE A 768 81.86 -28.28 -65.33
C ILE A 768 81.91 -29.46 -66.32
N ILE A 769 80.78 -30.12 -66.59
CA ILE A 769 80.71 -31.23 -67.55
C ILE A 769 81.09 -30.76 -68.96
N ALA A 770 80.63 -29.58 -69.39
CA ALA A 770 81.02 -29.02 -70.68
C ALA A 770 82.53 -28.74 -70.75
N SER A 771 83.13 -28.20 -69.68
CA SER A 771 84.58 -27.99 -69.58
C SER A 771 85.35 -29.31 -69.62
N LEU A 772 84.91 -30.33 -68.88
CA LEU A 772 85.53 -31.66 -68.87
C LEU A 772 85.45 -32.34 -70.24
N ARG A 773 84.29 -32.26 -70.92
CA ARG A 773 84.15 -32.77 -72.30
C ARG A 773 85.06 -32.04 -73.29
N GLY A 774 85.23 -30.72 -73.11
CA GLY A 774 86.19 -29.94 -73.89
C GLY A 774 87.62 -30.44 -73.69
N GLN A 775 88.06 -30.62 -72.44
CA GLN A 775 89.38 -31.17 -72.10
C GLN A 775 89.56 -32.60 -72.64
N GLU A 776 88.54 -33.46 -72.55
CA GLU A 776 88.58 -34.81 -73.10
C GLU A 776 88.73 -34.78 -74.63
N SER A 777 88.02 -33.87 -75.31
CA SER A 777 88.13 -33.68 -76.76
C SER A 777 89.52 -33.17 -77.16
N GLU A 778 90.08 -32.20 -76.43
CA GLU A 778 91.45 -31.71 -76.64
C GLU A 778 92.49 -32.80 -76.38
N TYR A 779 92.34 -33.57 -75.30
CA TYR A 779 93.20 -34.72 -74.98
C TYR A 779 93.17 -35.75 -76.11
N LYS A 780 91.98 -36.16 -76.57
CA LYS A 780 91.81 -37.05 -77.72
C LYS A 780 92.46 -36.47 -78.97
N LYS A 781 92.23 -35.19 -79.27
CA LYS A 781 92.84 -34.52 -80.44
C LYS A 781 94.36 -34.49 -80.37
N ASN A 782 94.95 -34.26 -79.20
CA ASN A 782 96.40 -34.27 -79.00
C ASN A 782 96.98 -35.70 -79.05
N HIS A 783 96.27 -36.69 -78.52
CA HIS A 783 96.67 -38.10 -78.55
C HIS A 783 96.61 -38.71 -79.96
N PHE A 784 95.63 -38.30 -80.79
CA PHE A 784 95.42 -38.84 -82.14
C PHE A 784 96.01 -37.98 -83.27
N LYS A 785 96.61 -36.82 -82.97
CA LYS A 785 97.35 -36.06 -83.99
C LYS A 785 98.69 -36.75 -84.29
N PRO A 786 98.99 -37.10 -85.55
CA PRO A 786 100.30 -37.64 -85.90
C PRO A 786 101.36 -36.58 -85.59
N LYS A 787 102.42 -36.98 -84.86
CA LYS A 787 103.63 -36.17 -84.73
C LYS A 787 104.16 -35.92 -86.15
N LYS A 788 103.98 -34.69 -86.66
CA LYS A 788 104.67 -34.26 -87.88
C LYS A 788 106.15 -34.13 -87.51
N PHE A 789 106.95 -35.04 -88.04
CA PHE A 789 108.40 -34.93 -88.12
C PHE A 789 108.81 -33.83 -89.09
#